data_AF-A0A412XBV3-F1
#
_entry.id   AF-A0A412XBV3-F1
#
_cell.length_a   1.000
_cell.length_b   1.000
_cell.length_c   1.000
_cell.angle_alpha   90.00
_cell.angle_beta   90.00
_cell.angle_gamma   90.00
#
_symmetry.space_group_name_H-M   'P 1'
#
loop_
_entity.id
_entity.type
_entity.pdbx_description
1 polymer ?
#
loop_
_entity_poly.entity_id
_entity_poly.type
_entity_poly.pdbx_seq_one_letter_code
_entity_poly.pdbx_strand_id
1 'polypeptide(L)'
;MNKKFLSVILFSALMLGTAGTFTSCKDYDDDIKDLQGQLDKKASLDELNSKVSTLESSIAEAKTAAAAAKTAADEAKTKAQEALDKAGQGGGVSADELAALKKALEDADKALQTEINKMASLEAVEKKIADLKTELSADFVSDADLKALATKVETLSVEVMTLIGHRLTSLTLIPTTHINGIPSIELLSLQYTPQVYAAVTDHQNDAVPGNHPRTPMVDHKAVANAKALNISTEKNEVSYKMSPSIGVLKDDIKLPLFEGIKSQNVTKSTPEILENAPLEVVDYTVDGGVLTVQYKKNKEYLNENIGTSGEAHGAGKLETFWMASLKAPIADKNLTDDEKKAGEEVYVSSEYSRIEESTVFPYLANKKIDFNKAITGNFADETQDGKYVHYHDSLCLYKSGNDVLVDVKQAYDEPLDLRTLVTVCYTYAQDEHGSHKELSNYPDYGLEFRFALAKAKYLQGDRKTDEQEFGRILSDGYTLKSEVYDVELGDNEYSKTSIGREPIIRAELWDKNNGNMIAVRYIKIRWTGEKDQTIAAITFPNDTVTCHDMFQQLFSKEMNEKIYHMVKFDGGQSMSKTQFHSIYKDIEILELRKDGKKIDLSTLAESTDALNDWEEGANKVGKDGGEAIKNTKDLVFGFLHDAEDNTSFNLVWAMNPKTVGTLAYNAANKTYASTFEIDVKYVDGAGLNGNIKQTFKQTIVVPAQKFAYQGTFWKNGKGEGVFNVNPIVYNTNNDNPSTGQKDPHVYPGDANGCALADYSHIEADLVNGYLYEPTKTPLTNLAQFIQYIRNCAEVKFVFDKDRLANYEYLAGYKVSDDGTQLWSQAVGATPVDNETAYNHNILMNDERIYDYIQNDALAATINNKMGADAVENQKNLPWNYNETLMTGNNECSSVIRLHETDKLNGTPAALKLVGKEVPVKLVVAYNEYNVIPVQQFEVHFINPLTIDGAISDSFIDAEVDGSFLSVAKNFTFTDWNNYPVAASVADKATGNAVYAHALYDYYAVREVQFLTDKTTTSLAWDAATNTYIHKDGTTDGNMPTGRSLKMMNWDETTGKNTATEVTADPTHLAYFNDGGTPVNVNYNLFLTVNVNYKWGVLSKDNLKVTVEKAGGTPSGK
;
A
#
# COMPACT_ATOMS: atom_id res chain seq x y z
N MET A 1 4.87 -12.80 41.38
CA MET A 1 4.46 -13.76 40.32
C MET A 1 2.99 -14.01 40.51
N ASN A 2 2.17 -13.65 39.53
CA ASN A 2 0.75 -13.40 39.76
C ASN A 2 -0.09 -14.43 39.00
N LYS A 3 -0.93 -15.17 39.71
CA LYS A 3 -2.12 -15.84 39.19
C LYS A 3 -3.23 -15.67 40.22
N LYS A 4 -3.91 -14.52 40.19
CA LYS A 4 -5.19 -14.36 40.89
C LYS A 4 -6.27 -15.06 40.07
N PHE A 5 -7.26 -15.63 40.74
CA PHE A 5 -8.36 -16.35 40.10
C PHE A 5 -9.28 -15.35 39.37
N LEU A 6 -9.57 -15.60 38.09
CA LEU A 6 -10.75 -15.06 37.42
C LEU A 6 -11.83 -16.15 37.44
N SER A 7 -12.90 -15.89 38.19
CA SER A 7 -14.20 -16.55 38.10
C SER A 7 -15.23 -15.66 38.80
N VAL A 8 -16.53 -15.83 38.50
CA VAL A 8 -17.74 -15.07 38.96
C VAL A 8 -18.33 -14.07 37.95
N ILE A 9 -17.56 -13.25 37.24
CA ILE A 9 -18.13 -12.24 36.31
C ILE A 9 -18.13 -12.74 34.84
N LEU A 10 -19.07 -13.62 34.47
CA LEU A 10 -19.23 -14.06 33.07
C LEU A 10 -20.66 -14.46 32.62
N PHE A 11 -21.73 -14.04 33.32
CA PHE A 11 -23.11 -14.43 32.96
C PHE A 11 -24.09 -13.27 32.68
N SER A 12 -23.65 -12.01 32.73
CA SER A 12 -24.48 -10.81 32.58
C SER A 12 -24.30 -10.05 31.26
N ALA A 13 -23.73 -10.71 30.22
CA ALA A 13 -23.32 -10.07 28.96
C ALA A 13 -23.88 -10.74 27.68
N LEU A 14 -25.10 -11.32 27.72
CA LEU A 14 -25.69 -11.99 26.55
C LEU A 14 -27.17 -11.63 26.29
N MET A 15 -27.45 -10.35 26.02
CA MET A 15 -28.64 -9.91 25.26
C MET A 15 -28.37 -8.56 24.56
N LEU A 16 -29.06 -8.34 23.44
CA LEU A 16 -29.11 -7.12 22.60
C LEU A 16 -27.85 -6.80 21.74
N GLY A 17 -28.03 -6.86 20.42
CA GLY A 17 -27.01 -6.52 19.41
C GLY A 17 -27.44 -6.96 18.01
N THR A 18 -28.29 -6.17 17.32
CA THR A 18 -28.98 -6.59 16.09
C THR A 18 -28.25 -6.26 14.79
N ALA A 19 -28.13 -7.28 13.92
CA ALA A 19 -28.12 -7.29 12.44
C ALA A 19 -27.79 -6.02 11.61
N GLY A 20 -26.89 -6.16 10.62
CA GLY A 20 -26.76 -5.24 9.47
C GLY A 20 -25.34 -5.06 8.90
N THR A 21 -24.67 -6.09 8.35
CA THR A 21 -24.64 -6.44 6.89
C THR A 21 -24.29 -5.27 5.94
N PHE A 22 -23.24 -5.29 5.11
CA PHE A 22 -22.05 -6.15 4.89
C PHE A 22 -20.93 -5.21 4.34
N THR A 23 -19.84 -5.51 3.62
CA THR A 23 -19.24 -6.64 2.84
C THR A 23 -17.74 -6.32 2.69
N SER A 24 -16.78 -7.23 2.48
CA SER A 24 -16.76 -8.70 2.59
C SER A 24 -15.31 -9.19 2.33
N CYS A 25 -14.66 -9.83 3.31
CA CYS A 25 -13.54 -10.75 3.10
C CYS A 25 -13.96 -12.11 3.67
N LYS A 26 -13.93 -13.17 2.84
CA LYS A 26 -14.79 -14.34 3.05
C LYS A 26 -14.17 -15.46 3.92
N ASP A 27 -12.87 -15.43 4.20
CA ASP A 27 -12.18 -16.39 5.07
C ASP A 27 -12.30 -15.99 6.56
N TYR A 28 -11.95 -14.76 6.92
CA TYR A 28 -11.96 -14.29 8.32
C TYR A 28 -13.29 -14.53 9.05
N ASP A 29 -14.43 -14.33 8.39
CA ASP A 29 -15.76 -14.54 8.98
C ASP A 29 -16.03 -16.02 9.32
N ASP A 30 -15.46 -16.97 8.58
CA ASP A 30 -15.66 -18.40 8.81
C ASP A 30 -14.61 -18.94 9.81
N ASP A 31 -13.37 -18.44 9.78
CA ASP A 31 -12.35 -18.68 10.83
C ASP A 31 -12.78 -18.14 12.21
N ILE A 32 -13.35 -16.93 12.26
CA ILE A 32 -13.85 -16.34 13.52
C ILE A 32 -15.02 -17.16 14.08
N LYS A 33 -15.90 -17.70 13.24
CA LYS A 33 -16.99 -18.58 13.70
C LYS A 33 -16.48 -19.91 14.23
N ASP A 34 -15.48 -20.52 13.59
CA ASP A 34 -14.89 -21.76 14.10
C ASP A 34 -14.14 -21.51 15.43
N LEU A 35 -13.38 -20.42 15.53
CA LEU A 35 -12.72 -20.00 16.77
C LEU A 35 -13.73 -19.70 17.89
N GLN A 36 -14.86 -19.03 17.60
CA GLN A 36 -15.95 -18.81 18.55
C GLN A 36 -16.62 -20.13 18.96
N GLY A 37 -16.91 -21.01 18.00
CA GLY A 37 -17.45 -22.35 18.29
C GLY A 37 -16.52 -23.22 19.12
N GLN A 38 -15.19 -23.12 18.92
CA GLN A 38 -14.19 -23.74 19.79
C GLN A 38 -14.15 -23.09 21.18
N LEU A 39 -14.31 -21.77 21.27
CA LEU A 39 -14.34 -21.02 22.54
C LEU A 39 -15.55 -21.41 23.40
N ASP A 40 -16.73 -21.48 22.81
CA ASP A 40 -17.99 -21.83 23.48
C ASP A 40 -17.99 -23.30 23.94
N LYS A 41 -17.43 -24.21 23.12
CA LYS A 41 -17.20 -25.61 23.51
C LYS A 41 -16.22 -25.73 24.66
N LYS A 42 -15.15 -24.93 24.65
CA LYS A 42 -14.19 -24.90 25.75
C LYS A 42 -14.82 -24.34 27.03
N ALA A 43 -15.57 -23.25 26.96
CA ALA A 43 -16.29 -22.71 28.11
C ALA A 43 -17.28 -23.74 28.69
N SER A 44 -18.00 -24.47 27.84
CA SER A 44 -18.89 -25.56 28.24
C SER A 44 -18.13 -26.71 28.92
N LEU A 45 -16.94 -27.08 28.43
CA LEU A 45 -16.11 -28.12 29.03
C LEU A 45 -15.49 -27.68 30.37
N ASP A 46 -15.05 -26.42 30.47
CA ASP A 46 -14.55 -25.82 31.71
C ASP A 46 -15.67 -25.74 32.78
N GLU A 47 -16.93 -25.47 32.37
CA GLU A 47 -18.11 -25.52 33.26
C GLU A 47 -18.38 -26.95 33.77
N LEU A 48 -18.37 -27.96 32.90
CA LEU A 48 -18.58 -29.36 33.31
C LEU A 48 -17.45 -29.87 34.23
N ASN A 49 -16.20 -29.48 33.95
CA ASN A 49 -15.07 -29.77 34.84
C ASN A 49 -15.23 -29.10 36.22
N SER A 50 -15.70 -27.85 36.26
CA SER A 50 -16.03 -27.15 37.51
C SER A 50 -17.11 -27.89 38.32
N LYS A 51 -18.20 -28.30 37.65
CA LYS A 51 -19.29 -29.08 38.28
C LYS A 51 -18.79 -30.43 38.83
N VAL A 52 -17.98 -31.18 38.08
CA VAL A 52 -17.40 -32.45 38.57
C VAL A 52 -16.42 -32.24 39.72
N SER A 53 -15.62 -31.18 39.71
CA SER A 53 -14.75 -30.82 40.85
C SER A 53 -15.57 -30.50 42.12
N THR A 54 -16.73 -29.86 41.98
CA THR A 54 -17.64 -29.57 43.10
C THR A 54 -18.29 -30.84 43.65
N LEU A 55 -18.67 -31.79 42.78
CA LEU A 55 -19.17 -33.12 43.19
C LEU A 55 -18.08 -33.91 43.95
N GLU A 56 -16.84 -33.89 43.47
CA GLU A 56 -15.68 -34.54 44.09
C GLU A 56 -15.42 -33.99 45.51
N SER A 57 -15.43 -32.65 45.66
CA SER A 57 -15.31 -32.01 46.99
C SER A 57 -16.48 -32.35 47.91
N SER A 58 -17.72 -32.35 47.39
CA SER A 58 -18.93 -32.66 48.17
C SER A 58 -18.92 -34.09 48.71
N ILE A 59 -18.48 -35.06 47.90
CA ILE A 59 -18.35 -36.45 48.32
C ILE A 59 -17.18 -36.66 49.29
N ALA A 60 -16.06 -35.95 49.13
CA ALA A 60 -14.96 -36.00 50.10
C ALA A 60 -15.36 -35.45 51.49
N GLU A 61 -16.10 -34.34 51.52
CA GLU A 61 -16.69 -33.78 52.75
C GLU A 61 -17.68 -34.77 53.39
N ALA A 62 -18.62 -35.31 52.61
CA ALA A 62 -19.62 -36.27 53.10
C ALA A 62 -19.01 -37.61 53.57
N LYS A 63 -17.97 -38.11 52.89
CA LYS A 63 -17.23 -39.33 53.28
C LYS A 63 -16.47 -39.12 54.59
N THR A 64 -15.92 -37.94 54.82
CA THR A 64 -15.30 -37.55 56.10
C THR A 64 -16.32 -37.51 57.23
N ALA A 65 -17.49 -36.91 57.00
CA ALA A 65 -18.58 -36.88 57.98
C ALA A 65 -19.13 -38.29 58.30
N ALA A 66 -19.35 -39.13 57.27
CA ALA A 66 -19.79 -40.52 57.44
C ALA A 66 -18.75 -41.39 58.18
N ALA A 67 -17.45 -41.14 58.00
CA ALA A 67 -16.40 -41.81 58.77
C ALA A 67 -16.44 -41.46 60.26
N ALA A 68 -16.67 -40.19 60.61
CA ALA A 68 -16.87 -39.76 61.98
C ALA A 68 -18.15 -40.37 62.60
N ALA A 69 -19.28 -40.32 61.88
CA ALA A 69 -20.56 -40.90 62.30
C ALA A 69 -20.48 -42.42 62.52
N LYS A 70 -19.88 -43.16 61.57
CA LYS A 70 -19.62 -44.59 61.71
C LYS A 70 -18.77 -44.89 62.94
N THR A 71 -17.73 -44.09 63.23
CA THR A 71 -16.85 -44.29 64.39
C THR A 71 -17.63 -44.10 65.70
N ALA A 72 -18.46 -43.06 65.80
CA ALA A 72 -19.31 -42.83 66.96
C ALA A 72 -20.36 -43.95 67.15
N ALA A 73 -20.93 -44.49 66.06
CA ALA A 73 -21.85 -45.62 66.10
C ALA A 73 -21.17 -46.94 66.53
N ASP A 74 -19.92 -47.18 66.09
CA ASP A 74 -19.13 -48.36 66.49
C ASP A 74 -18.77 -48.31 67.99
N GLU A 75 -18.40 -47.13 68.48
CA GLU A 75 -18.22 -46.88 69.92
C GLU A 75 -19.53 -47.11 70.70
N ALA A 76 -20.67 -46.62 70.19
CA ALA A 76 -21.96 -46.78 70.86
C ALA A 76 -22.39 -48.26 70.91
N LYS A 77 -22.23 -49.00 69.82
CA LYS A 77 -22.43 -50.45 69.76
C LYS A 77 -21.52 -51.20 70.73
N THR A 78 -20.23 -50.83 70.78
CA THR A 78 -19.26 -51.44 71.72
C THR A 78 -19.67 -51.20 73.17
N LYS A 79 -20.07 -49.97 73.52
CA LYS A 79 -20.57 -49.63 74.87
C LYS A 79 -21.86 -50.39 75.22
N ALA A 80 -22.76 -50.60 74.26
CA ALA A 80 -23.98 -51.40 74.45
C ALA A 80 -23.68 -52.90 74.63
N GLN A 81 -22.74 -53.46 73.85
CA GLN A 81 -22.29 -54.84 73.98
C GLN A 81 -21.62 -55.09 75.34
N GLU A 82 -20.72 -54.19 75.77
CA GLU A 82 -20.10 -54.25 77.10
C GLU A 82 -21.14 -54.26 78.23
N ALA A 83 -22.21 -53.46 78.12
CA ALA A 83 -23.27 -53.42 79.11
C ALA A 83 -24.06 -54.74 79.16
N LEU A 84 -24.32 -55.35 77.99
CA LEU A 84 -24.99 -56.64 77.88
C LEU A 84 -24.13 -57.80 78.42
N ASP A 85 -22.82 -57.81 78.15
CA ASP A 85 -21.90 -58.85 78.62
C ASP A 85 -21.67 -58.77 80.13
N LYS A 86 -21.58 -57.57 80.70
CA LYS A 86 -21.55 -57.34 82.15
C LYS A 86 -22.83 -57.84 82.84
N ALA A 87 -23.99 -57.68 82.20
CA ALA A 87 -25.25 -58.23 82.67
C ALA A 87 -25.31 -59.77 82.60
N GLY A 88 -24.64 -60.38 81.61
CA GLY A 88 -24.62 -61.85 81.42
C GLY A 88 -23.75 -62.63 82.43
N GLN A 89 -22.75 -61.99 83.05
CA GLN A 89 -21.83 -62.65 84.00
C GLN A 89 -22.29 -62.59 85.46
N GLY A 90 -23.30 -61.78 85.78
CA GLY A 90 -23.85 -61.62 87.12
C GLY A 90 -25.22 -62.29 87.29
N GLY A 91 -25.33 -63.26 88.20
CA GLY A 91 -26.60 -63.93 88.53
C GLY A 91 -27.56 -63.04 89.32
N GLY A 92 -28.18 -62.04 88.68
CA GLY A 92 -29.13 -61.14 89.36
C GLY A 92 -29.89 -60.10 88.52
N VAL A 93 -29.74 -60.06 87.19
CA VAL A 93 -30.40 -59.05 86.33
C VAL A 93 -31.85 -59.45 85.99
N SER A 94 -32.77 -58.49 85.91
CA SER A 94 -34.17 -58.77 85.55
C SER A 94 -34.38 -59.04 84.05
N ALA A 95 -35.52 -59.66 83.71
CA ALA A 95 -35.87 -59.96 82.33
C ALA A 95 -36.06 -58.70 81.46
N ASP A 96 -36.63 -57.64 82.04
CA ASP A 96 -36.96 -56.40 81.33
C ASP A 96 -35.71 -55.54 81.07
N GLU A 97 -34.79 -55.45 82.04
CA GLU A 97 -33.48 -54.81 81.84
C GLU A 97 -32.66 -55.52 80.76
N LEU A 98 -32.66 -56.86 80.77
CA LEU A 98 -31.97 -57.66 79.75
C LEU A 98 -32.62 -57.50 78.36
N ALA A 99 -33.93 -57.29 78.29
CA ALA A 99 -34.63 -56.97 77.04
C ALA A 99 -34.28 -55.55 76.55
N ALA A 100 -34.23 -54.56 77.44
CA ALA A 100 -33.84 -53.18 77.12
C ALA A 100 -32.39 -53.08 76.61
N LEU A 101 -31.44 -53.76 77.25
CA LEU A 101 -30.04 -53.81 76.81
C LEU A 101 -29.90 -54.49 75.43
N LYS A 102 -30.62 -55.58 75.18
CA LYS A 102 -30.67 -56.21 73.85
C LYS A 102 -31.27 -55.28 72.80
N LYS A 103 -32.33 -54.55 73.14
CA LYS A 103 -32.97 -53.57 72.25
C LYS A 103 -32.01 -52.43 71.88
N ALA A 104 -31.29 -51.88 72.87
CA ALA A 104 -30.30 -50.83 72.67
C ALA A 104 -29.10 -51.30 71.83
N LEU A 105 -28.62 -52.52 72.04
CA LEU A 105 -27.59 -53.13 71.19
C LEU A 105 -28.09 -53.33 69.75
N GLU A 106 -29.32 -53.83 69.57
CA GLU A 106 -29.93 -54.05 68.26
C GLU A 106 -30.10 -52.74 67.47
N ASP A 107 -30.46 -51.64 68.15
CA ASP A 107 -30.62 -50.33 67.49
C ASP A 107 -29.28 -49.61 67.26
N ALA A 108 -28.28 -49.81 68.13
CA ALA A 108 -26.90 -49.36 67.89
C ALA A 108 -26.25 -50.13 66.71
N ASP A 109 -26.54 -51.42 66.57
CA ASP A 109 -26.10 -52.23 65.43
C ASP A 109 -26.76 -51.79 64.12
N LYS A 110 -28.07 -51.48 64.14
CA LYS A 110 -28.76 -50.86 62.99
C LYS A 110 -28.21 -49.49 62.64
N ALA A 111 -27.88 -48.65 63.62
CA ALA A 111 -27.27 -47.34 63.39
C ALA A 111 -25.90 -47.48 62.73
N LEU A 112 -25.04 -48.37 63.25
CA LEU A 112 -23.74 -48.67 62.64
C LEU A 112 -23.88 -49.24 61.22
N GLN A 113 -24.82 -50.17 61.00
CA GLN A 113 -25.07 -50.74 59.68
C GLN A 113 -25.63 -49.69 58.70
N THR A 114 -26.38 -48.70 59.19
CA THR A 114 -26.87 -47.58 58.36
C THR A 114 -25.71 -46.71 57.87
N GLU A 115 -24.76 -46.35 58.73
CA GLU A 115 -23.57 -45.57 58.32
C GLU A 115 -22.61 -46.41 57.45
N ILE A 116 -22.50 -47.73 57.67
CA ILE A 116 -21.78 -48.63 56.75
C ILE A 116 -22.42 -48.63 55.35
N ASN A 117 -23.74 -48.72 55.27
CA ASN A 117 -24.46 -48.70 53.98
C ASN A 117 -24.33 -47.33 53.28
N LYS A 118 -24.36 -46.23 54.05
CA LYS A 118 -24.15 -44.87 53.54
C LYS A 118 -22.73 -44.68 53.01
N MET A 119 -21.72 -45.17 53.73
CA MET A 119 -20.32 -45.15 53.31
C MET A 119 -20.09 -45.93 52.01
N ALA A 120 -20.65 -47.14 51.89
CA ALA A 120 -20.58 -47.94 50.65
C ALA A 120 -21.25 -47.23 49.45
N SER A 121 -22.34 -46.48 49.69
CA SER A 121 -22.98 -45.67 48.66
C SER A 121 -22.11 -44.48 48.24
N LEU A 122 -21.44 -43.82 49.19
CA LEU A 122 -20.50 -42.72 48.92
C LEU A 122 -19.32 -43.19 48.08
N GLU A 123 -18.75 -44.36 48.37
CA GLU A 123 -17.65 -44.96 47.58
C GLU A 123 -18.09 -45.39 46.17
N ALA A 124 -19.34 -45.85 46.00
CA ALA A 124 -19.89 -46.15 44.68
C ALA A 124 -20.06 -44.88 43.81
N VAL A 125 -20.40 -43.74 44.43
CA VAL A 125 -20.55 -42.45 43.75
C VAL A 125 -19.19 -41.77 43.50
N GLU A 126 -18.25 -41.85 44.44
CA GLU A 126 -16.84 -41.44 44.28
C GLU A 126 -16.21 -42.12 43.05
N LYS A 127 -16.49 -43.42 42.84
CA LYS A 127 -16.05 -44.12 41.62
C LYS A 127 -16.70 -43.54 40.35
N LYS A 128 -18.01 -43.28 40.35
CA LYS A 128 -18.69 -42.66 39.19
C LYS A 128 -18.10 -41.29 38.84
N ILE A 129 -17.70 -40.51 39.85
CA ILE A 129 -17.01 -39.23 39.66
C ILE A 129 -15.63 -39.45 39.00
N ALA A 130 -14.85 -40.43 39.44
CA ALA A 130 -13.55 -40.76 38.84
C ALA A 130 -13.67 -41.29 37.38
N ASP A 131 -14.67 -42.13 37.11
CA ASP A 131 -14.97 -42.62 35.76
C ASP A 131 -15.36 -41.43 34.85
N LEU A 132 -16.26 -40.54 35.29
CA LEU A 132 -16.71 -39.36 34.54
C LEU A 132 -15.62 -38.30 34.33
N LYS A 133 -14.74 -38.11 35.32
CA LYS A 133 -13.53 -37.26 35.24
C LYS A 133 -12.52 -37.80 34.24
N THR A 134 -12.51 -39.10 34.00
CA THR A 134 -11.72 -39.73 32.92
C THR A 134 -12.35 -39.47 31.56
N GLU A 135 -13.68 -39.57 31.43
CA GLU A 135 -14.39 -39.23 30.18
C GLU A 135 -14.20 -37.76 29.77
N LEU A 136 -14.26 -36.83 30.73
CA LEU A 136 -14.00 -35.38 30.51
C LEU A 136 -12.56 -35.04 30.08
N SER A 137 -11.64 -36.01 30.11
CA SER A 137 -10.23 -35.84 29.73
C SER A 137 -9.86 -36.37 28.34
N ALA A 138 -10.84 -36.85 27.56
CA ALA A 138 -10.61 -37.41 26.22
C ALA A 138 -10.64 -36.33 25.11
N ASP A 139 -9.81 -36.50 24.07
CA ASP A 139 -9.60 -35.55 22.95
C ASP A 139 -10.81 -35.38 21.97
N PHE A 140 -12.04 -35.72 22.37
CA PHE A 140 -13.22 -35.74 21.49
C PHE A 140 -14.43 -35.03 22.11
N VAL A 141 -14.90 -33.98 21.44
CA VAL A 141 -16.19 -33.32 21.73
C VAL A 141 -16.92 -32.92 20.45
N SER A 142 -17.83 -33.78 19.99
CA SER A 142 -18.99 -33.29 19.24
C SER A 142 -20.02 -32.71 20.22
N ASP A 143 -20.94 -31.89 19.72
CA ASP A 143 -22.00 -31.27 20.52
C ASP A 143 -22.94 -32.33 21.14
N ALA A 144 -23.01 -33.52 20.52
CA ALA A 144 -23.74 -34.67 21.05
C ALA A 144 -23.01 -35.30 22.25
N ASP A 145 -21.69 -35.39 22.22
CA ASP A 145 -20.87 -35.92 23.32
C ASP A 145 -20.91 -34.96 24.52
N LEU A 146 -20.75 -33.65 24.27
CA LEU A 146 -20.93 -32.59 25.28
C LEU A 146 -22.30 -32.69 25.97
N LYS A 147 -23.38 -32.89 25.20
CA LYS A 147 -24.73 -33.04 25.74
C LYS A 147 -24.93 -34.34 26.52
N ALA A 148 -24.28 -35.44 26.10
CA ALA A 148 -24.29 -36.70 26.83
C ALA A 148 -23.51 -36.60 28.16
N LEU A 149 -22.34 -35.96 28.14
CA LEU A 149 -21.53 -35.66 29.33
C LEU A 149 -22.30 -34.76 30.31
N ALA A 150 -22.90 -33.67 29.83
CA ALA A 150 -23.77 -32.82 30.65
C ALA A 150 -24.92 -33.60 31.31
N THR A 151 -25.54 -34.53 30.57
CA THR A 151 -26.61 -35.39 31.11
C THR A 151 -26.08 -36.37 32.17
N LYS A 152 -24.85 -36.88 32.03
CA LYS A 152 -24.18 -37.70 33.06
C LYS A 152 -23.85 -36.89 34.31
N VAL A 153 -23.29 -35.68 34.15
CA VAL A 153 -22.99 -34.75 35.25
C VAL A 153 -24.27 -34.41 36.01
N GLU A 154 -25.36 -34.08 35.31
CA GLU A 154 -26.64 -33.75 35.96
C GLU A 154 -27.24 -34.96 36.72
N THR A 155 -27.24 -36.14 36.10
CA THR A 155 -27.72 -37.38 36.76
C THR A 155 -26.90 -37.69 38.02
N LEU A 156 -25.58 -37.49 37.96
CA LEU A 156 -24.68 -37.71 39.08
C LEU A 156 -24.83 -36.64 40.17
N SER A 157 -25.11 -35.38 39.81
CA SER A 157 -25.47 -34.31 40.76
C SER A 157 -26.70 -34.68 41.57
N VAL A 158 -27.78 -35.15 40.93
CA VAL A 158 -29.00 -35.58 41.63
C VAL A 158 -28.74 -36.78 42.56
N GLU A 159 -27.89 -37.73 42.14
CA GLU A 159 -27.48 -38.87 42.98
C GLU A 159 -26.65 -38.42 44.20
N VAL A 160 -25.71 -37.49 44.01
CA VAL A 160 -24.89 -36.88 45.08
C VAL A 160 -25.78 -36.10 46.06
N MET A 161 -26.66 -35.21 45.57
CA MET A 161 -27.61 -34.44 46.39
C MET A 161 -28.45 -35.33 47.29
N THR A 162 -29.02 -36.39 46.72
CA THR A 162 -29.87 -37.37 47.43
C THR A 162 -29.11 -38.09 48.56
N LEU A 163 -27.80 -38.31 48.39
CA LEU A 163 -26.96 -39.07 49.31
C LEU A 163 -26.34 -38.22 50.44
N ILE A 164 -26.02 -36.95 50.17
CA ILE A 164 -25.45 -36.03 51.17
C ILE A 164 -26.53 -35.29 51.98
N GLY A 165 -27.68 -35.01 51.37
CA GLY A 165 -28.83 -34.35 51.98
C GLY A 165 -28.75 -32.81 52.01
N HIS A 166 -29.90 -32.21 52.35
CA HIS A 166 -30.16 -30.77 52.18
C HIS A 166 -29.84 -29.89 53.41
N ARG A 167 -29.29 -30.47 54.48
CA ARG A 167 -29.10 -29.75 55.75
C ARG A 167 -27.72 -29.08 55.83
N LEU A 168 -27.71 -27.75 55.97
CA LEU A 168 -26.52 -26.94 56.24
C LEU A 168 -25.83 -27.37 57.55
N THR A 169 -24.51 -27.51 57.53
CA THR A 169 -23.68 -27.86 58.70
C THR A 169 -22.62 -26.83 59.05
N SER A 170 -22.11 -26.05 58.09
CA SER A 170 -21.14 -24.98 58.34
C SER A 170 -21.18 -23.88 57.29
N LEU A 171 -20.81 -22.66 57.70
CA LEU A 171 -20.62 -21.49 56.84
C LEU A 171 -19.21 -20.92 57.02
N THR A 172 -18.58 -20.47 55.93
CA THR A 172 -17.26 -19.85 55.95
C THR A 172 -17.24 -18.66 55.00
N LEU A 173 -16.77 -17.49 55.43
CA LEU A 173 -16.69 -16.30 54.58
C LEU A 173 -15.76 -16.57 53.37
N ILE A 174 -16.10 -16.01 52.22
CA ILE A 174 -15.25 -15.90 51.03
C ILE A 174 -14.76 -14.43 50.96
N PRO A 175 -13.64 -14.08 51.62
CA PRO A 175 -13.21 -12.69 51.74
C PRO A 175 -12.61 -12.12 50.45
N THR A 176 -12.98 -10.89 50.12
CA THR A 176 -12.33 -10.05 49.10
C THR A 176 -10.96 -9.57 49.56
N THR A 177 -10.85 -9.19 50.83
CA THR A 177 -9.64 -8.63 51.46
C THR A 177 -9.40 -9.22 52.85
N HIS A 178 -8.21 -8.97 53.40
CA HIS A 178 -7.90 -9.29 54.80
C HIS A 178 -7.19 -8.08 55.42
N ILE A 179 -7.75 -7.50 56.48
CA ILE A 179 -7.13 -6.39 57.20
C ILE A 179 -6.44 -6.95 58.45
N ASN A 180 -5.13 -6.69 58.58
CA ASN A 180 -4.28 -7.21 59.65
C ASN A 180 -4.34 -8.74 59.84
N GLY A 181 -4.65 -9.47 58.75
CA GLY A 181 -4.79 -10.93 58.74
C GLY A 181 -6.20 -11.46 59.03
N ILE A 182 -7.16 -10.60 59.37
CA ILE A 182 -8.56 -10.98 59.61
C ILE A 182 -9.35 -10.83 58.29
N PRO A 183 -10.12 -11.86 57.85
CA PRO A 183 -11.07 -11.75 56.75
C PRO A 183 -12.07 -10.59 56.95
N SER A 184 -12.31 -9.80 55.90
CA SER A 184 -13.14 -8.59 55.97
C SER A 184 -14.39 -8.65 55.07
N ILE A 185 -15.48 -8.05 55.58
CA ILE A 185 -16.70 -7.67 54.89
C ILE A 185 -16.60 -6.16 54.62
N GLU A 186 -16.66 -5.76 53.35
CA GLU A 186 -16.37 -4.39 52.92
C GLU A 186 -17.65 -3.64 52.55
N LEU A 187 -17.78 -2.37 52.97
CA LEU A 187 -18.83 -1.48 52.47
C LEU A 187 -18.26 -0.14 52.01
N LEU A 188 -18.94 0.44 51.02
CA LEU A 188 -18.68 1.79 50.50
C LEU A 188 -19.85 2.69 50.92
N SER A 189 -19.53 3.86 51.47
CA SER A 189 -20.52 4.87 51.85
C SER A 189 -20.16 6.22 51.26
N LEU A 190 -21.09 6.80 50.50
CA LEU A 190 -20.95 8.11 49.88
C LEU A 190 -21.30 9.19 50.91
N GLN A 191 -20.36 10.06 51.25
CA GLN A 191 -20.59 11.21 52.12
C GLN A 191 -20.70 12.49 51.29
N TYR A 192 -21.78 13.25 51.49
CA TYR A 192 -21.97 14.55 50.86
C TYR A 192 -22.62 15.54 51.83
N THR A 193 -22.34 16.83 51.66
CA THR A 193 -23.13 17.89 52.30
C THR A 193 -24.19 18.35 51.29
N PRO A 194 -25.49 18.41 51.65
CA PRO A 194 -26.53 18.96 50.77
C PRO A 194 -26.19 20.34 50.23
N GLN A 195 -26.25 20.49 48.91
CA GLN A 195 -25.98 21.73 48.20
C GLN A 195 -27.28 22.44 47.80
N VAL A 196 -27.19 23.74 47.56
CA VAL A 196 -28.19 24.55 46.84
C VAL A 196 -27.52 25.35 45.75
N TYR A 197 -28.26 25.58 44.66
CA TYR A 197 -27.82 26.44 43.57
C TYR A 197 -27.40 27.83 44.08
N ALA A 198 -26.23 28.28 43.65
CA ALA A 198 -25.65 29.56 44.02
C ALA A 198 -24.84 30.09 42.83
N ALA A 199 -25.50 30.89 41.99
CA ALA A 199 -24.88 31.48 40.81
C ALA A 199 -23.57 32.20 41.14
N VAL A 200 -22.49 31.85 40.45
CA VAL A 200 -21.21 32.54 40.54
C VAL A 200 -21.37 33.92 39.92
N THR A 201 -21.33 34.97 40.73
CA THR A 201 -21.53 36.35 40.24
C THR A 201 -20.28 36.94 39.59
N ASP A 202 -19.09 36.53 40.04
CA ASP A 202 -17.79 36.87 39.47
C ASP A 202 -16.67 35.96 40.04
N HIS A 203 -15.55 35.79 39.33
CA HIS A 203 -14.41 35.00 39.78
C HIS A 203 -13.50 35.81 40.73
N GLN A 204 -14.02 36.18 41.90
CA GLN A 204 -13.29 37.00 42.87
C GLN A 204 -12.20 36.20 43.61
N ASN A 205 -11.00 36.12 43.01
CA ASN A 205 -9.68 36.18 43.69
C ASN A 205 -8.47 36.00 42.73
N ASP A 206 -8.63 36.22 41.43
CA ASP A 206 -7.53 36.08 40.46
C ASP A 206 -6.47 37.20 40.65
N ALA A 207 -5.43 36.92 41.43
CA ALA A 207 -4.36 37.86 41.76
C ALA A 207 -3.42 38.19 40.57
N VAL A 208 -3.67 37.59 39.41
CA VAL A 208 -2.92 37.78 38.17
C VAL A 208 -3.91 38.07 37.03
N PRO A 209 -3.97 39.31 36.51
CA PRO A 209 -4.84 39.65 35.38
C PRO A 209 -4.49 38.79 34.15
N GLY A 210 -5.44 37.95 33.70
CA GLY A 210 -5.31 37.10 32.52
C GLY A 210 -5.45 35.60 32.75
N ASN A 211 -5.65 35.13 33.99
CA ASN A 211 -5.81 33.70 34.30
C ASN A 211 -7.28 33.20 34.29
N HIS A 212 -8.20 34.06 33.83
CA HIS A 212 -9.65 33.81 33.68
C HIS A 212 -10.13 32.45 33.14
N PRO A 213 -9.42 31.70 32.26
CA PRO A 213 -9.90 30.42 31.75
C PRO A 213 -9.33 29.19 32.49
N ARG A 214 -8.81 29.33 33.73
CA ARG A 214 -8.03 28.26 34.42
C ARG A 214 -8.30 28.09 35.93
N THR A 215 -9.54 28.26 36.36
CA THR A 215 -10.06 27.77 37.66
C THR A 215 -11.59 27.83 37.63
N PRO A 216 -12.28 26.82 37.07
CA PRO A 216 -13.74 26.80 37.11
C PRO A 216 -14.25 26.78 38.55
N MET A 217 -15.28 27.56 38.83
CA MET A 217 -15.93 27.64 40.13
C MET A 217 -17.04 26.59 40.25
N VAL A 218 -17.89 26.71 41.27
CA VAL A 218 -19.05 25.85 41.46
C VAL A 218 -20.31 26.70 41.64
N ASP A 219 -21.29 26.52 40.75
CA ASP A 219 -22.61 27.20 40.79
C ASP A 219 -23.55 26.64 41.89
N HIS A 220 -22.96 26.12 42.97
CA HIS A 220 -23.65 25.54 44.10
C HIS A 220 -22.81 25.70 45.36
N LYS A 221 -23.48 25.75 46.52
CA LYS A 221 -22.81 25.81 47.83
C LYS A 221 -23.60 25.03 48.87
N ALA A 222 -22.93 24.64 49.95
CA ALA A 222 -23.55 23.92 51.05
C ALA A 222 -24.76 24.70 51.60
N VAL A 223 -25.85 23.98 51.84
CA VAL A 223 -27.03 24.50 52.53
C VAL A 223 -26.60 24.99 53.92
N ALA A 224 -26.99 26.22 54.27
CA ALA A 224 -26.58 26.83 55.53
C ALA A 224 -27.05 25.99 56.74
N ASN A 225 -26.09 25.55 57.56
CA ASN A 225 -26.27 24.64 58.70
C ASN A 225 -26.70 23.20 58.36
N ALA A 226 -26.62 22.77 57.09
CA ALA A 226 -26.76 21.36 56.78
C ALA A 226 -25.58 20.56 57.34
N LYS A 227 -25.87 19.33 57.76
CA LYS A 227 -24.86 18.33 58.13
C LYS A 227 -24.47 17.52 56.89
N ALA A 228 -23.28 16.92 56.92
CA ALA A 228 -22.96 15.85 56.00
C ALA A 228 -23.97 14.69 56.20
N LEU A 229 -24.42 14.11 55.09
CA LEU A 229 -25.24 12.91 55.02
C LEU A 229 -24.41 11.79 54.41
N ASN A 230 -24.69 10.56 54.83
CA ASN A 230 -24.03 9.36 54.35
C ASN A 230 -25.05 8.45 53.67
N ILE A 231 -24.73 7.99 52.47
CA ILE A 231 -25.51 7.01 51.71
C ILE A 231 -24.69 5.72 51.62
N SER A 232 -25.26 4.60 52.07
CA SER A 232 -24.79 3.27 51.68
C SER A 232 -25.86 2.65 50.78
N THR A 233 -25.45 1.85 49.78
CA THR A 233 -26.40 1.13 48.93
C THR A 233 -27.12 0.04 49.73
N GLU A 234 -28.34 -0.35 49.30
CA GLU A 234 -28.99 -1.56 49.82
C GLU A 234 -28.49 -2.86 49.13
N LYS A 235 -27.58 -2.75 48.16
CA LYS A 235 -27.06 -3.85 47.34
C LYS A 235 -25.58 -4.16 47.55
N ASN A 236 -25.07 -4.08 48.79
CA ASN A 236 -23.75 -4.63 49.08
C ASN A 236 -23.87 -6.16 49.07
N GLU A 237 -22.86 -6.89 48.59
CA GLU A 237 -22.90 -8.35 48.49
C GLU A 237 -21.68 -9.00 49.15
N VAL A 238 -21.92 -10.09 49.88
CA VAL A 238 -20.87 -10.86 50.56
C VAL A 238 -21.18 -12.35 50.47
N SER A 239 -20.17 -13.14 50.13
CA SER A 239 -20.34 -14.57 49.81
C SER A 239 -19.77 -15.49 50.89
N TYR A 240 -20.46 -16.59 51.16
CA TYR A 240 -20.07 -17.62 52.12
C TYR A 240 -20.09 -19.00 51.46
N LYS A 241 -19.04 -19.80 51.64
CA LYS A 241 -19.08 -21.23 51.29
C LYS A 241 -20.03 -21.94 52.26
N MET A 242 -20.94 -22.73 51.72
CA MET A 242 -21.80 -23.66 52.45
C MET A 242 -21.19 -25.07 52.43
N SER A 243 -21.42 -25.84 53.50
CA SER A 243 -21.26 -27.31 53.47
C SER A 243 -22.53 -27.97 54.02
N PRO A 244 -23.05 -29.05 53.40
CA PRO A 244 -22.61 -29.64 52.13
C PRO A 244 -22.92 -28.72 50.94
N SER A 245 -21.91 -28.38 50.13
CA SER A 245 -22.00 -27.31 49.12
C SER A 245 -23.09 -27.57 48.08
N ILE A 246 -23.09 -28.73 47.42
CA ILE A 246 -24.10 -29.05 46.40
C ILE A 246 -25.45 -29.53 46.97
N GLY A 247 -25.58 -29.67 48.29
CA GLY A 247 -26.78 -30.22 48.94
C GLY A 247 -27.81 -29.17 49.36
N VAL A 248 -27.37 -28.02 49.86
CA VAL A 248 -28.25 -26.98 50.43
C VAL A 248 -28.76 -26.04 49.34
N LEU A 249 -30.08 -25.84 49.26
CA LEU A 249 -30.74 -24.91 48.33
C LEU A 249 -31.23 -23.65 49.09
N LYS A 250 -31.71 -22.61 48.36
CA LYS A 250 -32.26 -21.38 48.98
C LYS A 250 -33.33 -21.72 50.04
N ASP A 251 -34.29 -22.57 49.70
CA ASP A 251 -35.40 -22.96 50.59
C ASP A 251 -34.99 -23.85 51.79
N ASP A 252 -33.73 -24.29 51.90
CA ASP A 252 -33.26 -25.14 53.00
C ASP A 252 -32.82 -24.37 54.25
N ILE A 253 -32.73 -23.05 54.13
CA ILE A 253 -32.52 -22.07 55.21
C ILE A 253 -33.62 -21.01 55.20
N LYS A 254 -33.70 -20.23 56.28
CA LYS A 254 -34.50 -19.00 56.36
C LYS A 254 -33.61 -17.79 56.01
N LEU A 255 -34.20 -16.60 55.93
CA LEU A 255 -33.46 -15.35 55.73
C LEU A 255 -32.31 -15.24 56.75
N PRO A 256 -31.04 -15.19 56.31
CA PRO A 256 -29.91 -15.03 57.22
C PRO A 256 -29.92 -13.66 57.93
N LEU A 257 -29.21 -13.56 59.04
CA LEU A 257 -29.01 -12.31 59.78
C LEU A 257 -27.57 -12.20 60.28
N PHE A 258 -27.09 -10.97 60.44
CA PHE A 258 -25.79 -10.71 61.06
C PHE A 258 -25.93 -10.56 62.58
N GLU A 259 -24.98 -11.14 63.31
CA GLU A 259 -24.74 -10.84 64.73
C GLU A 259 -23.46 -10.01 64.85
N GLY A 260 -23.53 -8.85 65.48
CA GLY A 260 -22.43 -7.89 65.57
C GLY A 260 -21.72 -7.90 66.93
N ILE A 261 -20.38 -7.81 66.90
CA ILE A 261 -19.55 -7.55 68.09
C ILE A 261 -18.58 -6.40 67.82
N LYS A 262 -18.22 -5.64 68.85
CA LYS A 262 -17.16 -4.63 68.77
C LYS A 262 -15.87 -5.20 69.36
N SER A 263 -14.81 -5.21 68.56
CA SER A 263 -13.55 -5.89 68.85
C SER A 263 -12.36 -4.91 68.85
N GLN A 264 -11.21 -5.41 69.30
CA GLN A 264 -9.94 -4.68 69.36
C GLN A 264 -8.76 -5.63 69.15
N ASN A 265 -7.65 -5.14 68.62
CA ASN A 265 -6.45 -5.95 68.34
C ASN A 265 -5.66 -6.39 69.60
N VAL A 266 -6.09 -6.03 70.81
CA VAL A 266 -5.44 -6.39 72.08
C VAL A 266 -6.44 -6.95 73.11
N THR A 267 -6.38 -8.25 73.38
CA THR A 267 -7.29 -8.91 74.32
C THR A 267 -7.03 -8.54 75.78
N LYS A 268 -7.99 -7.87 76.43
CA LYS A 268 -8.00 -7.59 77.89
C LYS A 268 -9.31 -7.95 78.60
N SER A 269 -10.39 -8.20 77.86
CA SER A 269 -11.69 -8.66 78.36
C SER A 269 -12.43 -9.37 77.23
N THR A 270 -13.45 -10.16 77.57
CA THR A 270 -14.41 -10.69 76.59
C THR A 270 -15.10 -9.53 75.87
N PRO A 271 -15.29 -9.57 74.54
CA PRO A 271 -16.15 -8.62 73.83
C PRO A 271 -17.60 -8.69 74.33
N GLU A 272 -18.29 -7.55 74.29
CA GLU A 272 -19.72 -7.48 74.54
C GLU A 272 -20.47 -7.80 73.24
N ILE A 273 -21.40 -8.76 73.29
CA ILE A 273 -22.26 -9.12 72.16
C ILE A 273 -23.44 -8.15 72.14
N LEU A 274 -23.73 -7.56 70.98
CA LEU A 274 -24.80 -6.58 70.81
C LEU A 274 -25.87 -7.15 69.86
N GLU A 275 -27.12 -7.20 70.30
CA GLU A 275 -28.24 -7.72 69.50
C GLU A 275 -28.55 -6.84 68.27
N ASN A 276 -28.20 -5.55 68.31
CA ASN A 276 -28.28 -4.65 67.16
C ASN A 276 -26.99 -4.73 66.33
N ALA A 277 -27.00 -5.52 65.24
CA ALA A 277 -25.89 -5.56 64.29
C ALA A 277 -25.85 -4.29 63.40
N PRO A 278 -24.65 -3.80 63.02
CA PRO A 278 -24.50 -2.64 62.15
C PRO A 278 -24.80 -2.91 60.67
N LEU A 279 -25.02 -4.18 60.29
CA LEU A 279 -25.42 -4.61 58.95
C LEU A 279 -26.77 -5.34 59.01
N GLU A 280 -27.62 -5.11 58.01
CA GLU A 280 -28.97 -5.70 57.87
C GLU A 280 -29.03 -6.48 56.54
N VAL A 281 -29.54 -7.71 56.57
CA VAL A 281 -29.70 -8.55 55.37
C VAL A 281 -30.97 -8.16 54.61
N VAL A 282 -30.88 -8.05 53.28
CA VAL A 282 -31.95 -7.60 52.38
C VAL A 282 -32.56 -8.77 51.60
N ASP A 283 -31.73 -9.58 50.96
CA ASP A 283 -32.07 -10.89 50.37
C ASP A 283 -30.79 -11.74 50.32
N TYR A 284 -30.89 -12.98 49.83
CA TYR A 284 -29.76 -13.88 49.64
C TYR A 284 -30.00 -14.81 48.44
N THR A 285 -28.93 -15.28 47.81
CA THR A 285 -28.98 -16.33 46.79
C THR A 285 -28.11 -17.51 47.21
N VAL A 286 -28.46 -18.69 46.72
CA VAL A 286 -27.67 -19.92 46.89
C VAL A 286 -27.45 -20.51 45.51
N ASP A 287 -26.20 -20.53 45.05
CA ASP A 287 -25.78 -21.12 43.79
C ASP A 287 -24.37 -21.74 43.93
N GLY A 288 -24.11 -22.87 43.29
CA GLY A 288 -22.84 -23.59 43.36
C GLY A 288 -22.38 -24.02 44.77
N GLY A 289 -23.24 -23.92 45.79
CA GLY A 289 -22.85 -24.08 47.21
C GLY A 289 -22.22 -22.84 47.84
N VAL A 290 -22.43 -21.68 47.24
CA VAL A 290 -22.12 -20.35 47.78
C VAL A 290 -23.43 -19.66 48.16
N LEU A 291 -23.50 -19.21 49.41
CA LEU A 291 -24.52 -18.32 49.93
C LEU A 291 -24.05 -16.88 49.73
N THR A 292 -24.60 -16.18 48.74
CA THR A 292 -24.37 -14.74 48.56
C THR A 292 -25.47 -13.97 49.27
N VAL A 293 -25.07 -13.16 50.25
CA VAL A 293 -25.96 -12.33 51.07
C VAL A 293 -25.92 -10.92 50.52
N GLN A 294 -27.09 -10.39 50.13
CA GLN A 294 -27.25 -8.97 49.84
C GLN A 294 -27.59 -8.25 51.14
N TYR A 295 -26.87 -7.17 51.46
CA TYR A 295 -26.98 -6.46 52.72
C TYR A 295 -26.83 -4.96 52.58
N LYS A 296 -27.26 -4.26 53.63
CA LYS A 296 -27.16 -2.81 53.77
C LYS A 296 -26.62 -2.43 55.12
N LYS A 297 -26.10 -1.21 55.22
CA LYS A 297 -25.78 -0.59 56.50
C LYS A 297 -27.07 -0.33 57.28
N ASN A 298 -27.16 -0.82 58.52
CA ASN A 298 -28.33 -0.62 59.38
C ASN A 298 -28.61 0.89 59.53
N LYS A 299 -29.89 1.28 59.41
CA LYS A 299 -30.35 2.67 59.42
C LYS A 299 -29.89 3.46 60.65
N GLU A 300 -29.79 2.82 61.82
CA GLU A 300 -29.33 3.47 63.06
C GLU A 300 -27.86 3.92 62.94
N TYR A 301 -27.05 3.17 62.20
CA TYR A 301 -25.60 3.37 62.06
C TYR A 301 -25.20 4.19 60.84
N LEU A 302 -26.12 4.59 59.96
CA LEU A 302 -25.79 5.28 58.69
C LEU A 302 -24.79 6.44 58.85
N ASN A 303 -24.95 7.23 59.93
CA ASN A 303 -24.13 8.40 60.21
C ASN A 303 -22.96 8.17 61.19
N GLU A 304 -22.69 6.92 61.58
CA GLU A 304 -21.50 6.51 62.31
C GLU A 304 -20.57 5.72 61.37
N ASN A 305 -19.25 5.94 61.39
CA ASN A 305 -18.36 5.05 60.63
C ASN A 305 -18.23 3.71 61.39
N ILE A 306 -18.51 2.59 60.71
CA ILE A 306 -18.48 1.23 61.28
C ILE A 306 -17.25 0.42 60.86
N GLY A 307 -16.26 1.06 60.23
CA GLY A 307 -14.94 0.51 59.98
C GLY A 307 -13.99 0.68 61.16
N THR A 308 -12.71 0.80 60.85
CA THR A 308 -11.62 0.84 61.84
C THR A 308 -11.42 2.22 62.48
N SER A 309 -11.21 2.23 63.80
CA SER A 309 -10.77 3.40 64.55
C SER A 309 -9.51 3.08 65.37
N GLY A 310 -8.45 3.87 65.17
CA GLY A 310 -7.11 3.62 65.71
C GLY A 310 -6.16 2.99 64.68
N GLU A 311 -4.99 2.55 65.13
CA GLU A 311 -3.95 1.98 64.27
C GLU A 311 -3.23 0.82 64.97
N ALA A 312 -3.25 -0.38 64.36
CA ALA A 312 -2.50 -1.54 64.85
C ALA A 312 -0.96 -1.32 64.87
N HIS A 313 -0.45 -0.42 64.03
CA HIS A 313 0.98 -0.12 63.90
C HIS A 313 1.39 1.28 64.40
N GLY A 314 0.41 2.12 64.76
CA GLY A 314 0.64 3.45 65.30
C GLY A 314 1.26 3.45 66.70
N ALA A 315 1.55 4.64 67.24
CA ALA A 315 2.25 4.78 68.52
C ALA A 315 1.54 4.10 69.71
N GLY A 316 0.20 4.01 69.69
CA GLY A 316 -0.59 3.30 70.70
C GLY A 316 -0.77 1.79 70.44
N LYS A 317 -0.51 1.31 69.21
CA LYS A 317 -0.72 -0.07 68.74
C LYS A 317 -2.12 -0.65 69.04
N LEU A 318 -3.12 0.23 69.06
CA LEU A 318 -4.52 -0.08 69.38
C LEU A 318 -5.38 0.30 68.18
N GLU A 319 -6.11 -0.66 67.65
CA GLU A 319 -7.25 -0.44 66.77
C GLU A 319 -8.50 -1.09 67.38
N THR A 320 -9.65 -0.49 67.11
CA THR A 320 -10.99 -1.02 67.41
C THR A 320 -11.80 -1.06 66.13
N PHE A 321 -12.57 -2.12 65.93
CA PHE A 321 -13.31 -2.39 64.69
C PHE A 321 -14.55 -3.23 65.00
N TRP A 322 -15.55 -3.17 64.14
CA TRP A 322 -16.69 -4.08 64.21
C TRP A 322 -16.34 -5.45 63.58
N MET A 323 -17.00 -6.49 64.06
CA MET A 323 -17.00 -7.80 63.42
C MET A 323 -18.44 -8.34 63.35
N ALA A 324 -18.73 -9.15 62.34
CA ALA A 324 -20.02 -9.82 62.21
C ALA A 324 -19.87 -11.31 61.90
N SER A 325 -20.77 -12.11 62.49
CA SER A 325 -21.02 -13.52 62.14
C SER A 325 -22.35 -13.59 61.40
N LEU A 326 -22.40 -14.33 60.29
CA LEU A 326 -23.67 -14.61 59.61
C LEU A 326 -24.33 -15.83 60.27
N LYS A 327 -25.54 -15.65 60.79
CA LYS A 327 -26.43 -16.74 61.24
C LYS A 327 -27.42 -17.07 60.13
N ALA A 328 -27.43 -18.32 59.67
CA ALA A 328 -28.46 -18.86 58.78
C ALA A 328 -29.35 -19.86 59.56
N PRO A 329 -30.62 -19.53 59.85
CA PRO A 329 -31.55 -20.47 60.46
C PRO A 329 -31.90 -21.61 59.50
N ILE A 330 -31.98 -22.84 60.00
CA ILE A 330 -32.31 -24.02 59.21
C ILE A 330 -33.83 -24.04 58.95
N ALA A 331 -34.25 -24.36 57.72
CA ALA A 331 -35.68 -24.48 57.40
C ALA A 331 -36.31 -25.70 58.10
N ASP A 332 -37.56 -25.56 58.56
CA ASP A 332 -38.22 -26.52 59.46
C ASP A 332 -38.30 -27.96 58.91
N LYS A 333 -38.28 -28.12 57.57
CA LYS A 333 -38.20 -29.42 56.87
C LYS A 333 -36.92 -30.21 57.17
N ASN A 334 -35.81 -29.53 57.50
CA ASN A 334 -34.48 -30.10 57.70
C ASN A 334 -34.11 -30.28 59.19
N LEU A 335 -35.04 -29.99 60.11
CA LEU A 335 -34.89 -30.24 61.54
C LEU A 335 -35.07 -31.74 61.86
N THR A 336 -34.30 -32.23 62.83
CA THR A 336 -34.48 -33.57 63.41
C THR A 336 -35.69 -33.61 64.32
N ASP A 337 -36.15 -34.81 64.65
CA ASP A 337 -37.35 -34.98 65.49
C ASP A 337 -37.15 -34.61 66.95
N ASP A 338 -35.91 -34.45 67.43
CA ASP A 338 -35.62 -33.93 68.77
C ASP A 338 -35.52 -32.40 68.79
N GLU A 339 -34.98 -31.77 67.75
CA GLU A 339 -35.03 -30.31 67.58
C GLU A 339 -36.47 -29.80 67.45
N LYS A 340 -37.32 -30.51 66.70
CA LYS A 340 -38.78 -30.26 66.62
C LYS A 340 -39.50 -30.37 67.97
N LYS A 341 -38.95 -31.12 68.95
CA LYS A 341 -39.49 -31.21 70.33
C LYS A 341 -38.93 -30.11 71.23
N ALA A 342 -37.70 -29.67 71.01
CA ALA A 342 -37.09 -28.57 71.75
C ALA A 342 -37.79 -27.23 71.46
N GLY A 343 -38.14 -26.98 70.19
CA GLY A 343 -38.88 -25.79 69.78
C GLY A 343 -38.06 -24.49 69.73
N GLU A 344 -36.74 -24.58 69.88
CA GLU A 344 -35.79 -23.49 69.67
C GLU A 344 -35.38 -23.40 68.20
N GLU A 345 -35.03 -22.20 67.71
CA GLU A 345 -34.60 -22.03 66.33
C GLU A 345 -33.13 -22.46 66.14
N VAL A 346 -32.93 -23.51 65.34
CA VAL A 346 -31.60 -24.05 65.02
C VAL A 346 -30.99 -23.27 63.86
N TYR A 347 -29.77 -22.79 64.05
CA TYR A 347 -29.02 -22.02 63.04
C TYR A 347 -27.58 -22.52 62.90
N VAL A 348 -26.97 -22.21 61.75
CA VAL A 348 -25.53 -22.33 61.53
C VAL A 348 -24.94 -20.94 61.47
N SER A 349 -23.88 -20.72 62.27
CA SER A 349 -23.11 -19.46 62.28
C SER A 349 -21.85 -19.58 61.42
N SER A 350 -21.41 -18.48 60.80
CA SER A 350 -20.02 -18.32 60.36
C SER A 350 -19.11 -17.94 61.52
N GLU A 351 -17.79 -18.00 61.30
CA GLU A 351 -16.84 -17.26 62.15
C GLU A 351 -17.08 -15.75 62.06
N TYR A 352 -16.74 -15.00 63.12
CA TYR A 352 -16.79 -13.53 63.10
C TYR A 352 -15.72 -12.97 62.17
N SER A 353 -16.14 -12.19 61.18
CA SER A 353 -15.28 -11.50 60.20
C SER A 353 -15.29 -10.00 60.45
N ARG A 354 -14.20 -9.28 60.16
CA ARG A 354 -14.10 -7.81 60.34
C ARG A 354 -15.09 -7.09 59.41
N ILE A 355 -15.64 -5.96 59.86
CA ILE A 355 -16.34 -5.01 58.98
C ILE A 355 -15.39 -3.85 58.70
N GLU A 356 -15.28 -3.44 57.43
CA GLU A 356 -14.47 -2.28 57.02
C GLU A 356 -15.29 -1.34 56.13
N GLU A 357 -15.37 -0.06 56.52
CA GLU A 357 -16.15 0.96 55.80
C GLU A 357 -15.25 2.01 55.16
N SER A 358 -15.25 2.06 53.83
CA SER A 358 -14.69 3.17 53.07
C SER A 358 -15.73 4.28 52.92
N THR A 359 -15.51 5.41 53.61
CA THR A 359 -16.25 6.65 53.34
C THR A 359 -15.60 7.39 52.17
N VAL A 360 -16.39 7.80 51.17
CA VAL A 360 -15.90 8.44 49.93
C VAL A 360 -16.80 9.60 49.50
N PHE A 361 -16.27 10.52 48.68
CA PHE A 361 -16.97 11.76 48.31
C PHE A 361 -17.42 11.73 46.84
N PRO A 362 -18.73 11.80 46.52
CA PRO A 362 -19.25 11.65 45.16
C PRO A 362 -19.32 12.99 44.40
N TYR A 363 -18.98 12.95 43.11
CA TYR A 363 -18.98 14.13 42.23
C TYR A 363 -19.59 13.84 40.85
N LEU A 364 -20.19 14.86 40.21
CA LEU A 364 -20.65 14.79 38.82
C LEU A 364 -19.45 14.91 37.87
N ALA A 365 -19.25 13.90 37.02
CA ALA A 365 -18.13 13.82 36.10
C ALA A 365 -18.56 13.56 34.64
N ASN A 366 -17.61 13.76 33.73
CA ASN A 366 -17.72 13.53 32.30
C ASN A 366 -17.52 12.03 31.99
N LYS A 367 -18.50 11.41 31.32
CA LYS A 367 -18.50 9.98 31.00
C LYS A 367 -17.47 9.58 29.92
N LYS A 368 -16.86 10.55 29.23
CA LYS A 368 -15.83 10.33 28.21
C LYS A 368 -14.40 10.31 28.79
N ILE A 369 -14.28 10.09 30.10
CA ILE A 369 -13.02 10.01 30.86
C ILE A 369 -12.72 8.56 31.17
N ASP A 370 -11.48 8.13 30.93
CA ASP A 370 -10.98 6.83 31.34
C ASP A 370 -10.37 6.93 32.74
N PHE A 371 -11.15 6.55 33.76
CA PHE A 371 -10.74 6.57 35.17
C PHE A 371 -9.64 5.55 35.53
N ASN A 372 -9.15 4.75 34.57
CA ASN A 372 -7.97 3.88 34.75
C ASN A 372 -6.65 4.59 34.39
N LYS A 373 -6.71 5.74 33.73
CA LYS A 373 -5.55 6.60 33.45
C LYS A 373 -5.33 7.62 34.56
N ALA A 374 -4.11 8.14 34.66
CA ALA A 374 -3.83 9.31 35.50
C ALA A 374 -4.65 10.53 35.03
N ILE A 375 -5.22 11.25 36.00
CA ILE A 375 -5.88 12.55 35.82
C ILE A 375 -4.89 13.65 36.24
N THR A 376 -4.89 14.78 35.52
CA THR A 376 -3.97 15.90 35.77
C THR A 376 -4.70 17.22 35.97
N GLY A 377 -4.50 17.87 37.10
CA GLY A 377 -5.09 19.15 37.49
C GLY A 377 -5.41 19.19 38.99
N ASN A 378 -6.13 20.22 39.43
CA ASN A 378 -6.71 20.32 40.76
C ASN A 378 -8.23 20.51 40.63
N PHE A 379 -9.03 19.55 41.09
CA PHE A 379 -10.50 19.53 41.04
C PHE A 379 -11.14 20.03 39.73
N ALA A 380 -11.39 21.33 39.65
CA ALA A 380 -12.05 21.97 38.51
C ALA A 380 -11.15 22.05 37.26
N ASP A 381 -9.82 22.07 37.44
CA ASP A 381 -8.84 22.11 36.35
C ASP A 381 -8.40 20.70 35.89
N GLU A 382 -9.00 19.64 36.44
CA GLU A 382 -8.68 18.26 36.09
C GLU A 382 -9.07 17.95 34.64
N THR A 383 -8.06 17.57 33.84
CA THR A 383 -8.23 17.26 32.41
C THR A 383 -7.60 15.94 32.02
N GLN A 384 -8.15 15.33 30.97
CA GLN A 384 -7.65 14.11 30.32
C GLN A 384 -7.99 14.17 28.82
N ASP A 385 -7.01 13.91 27.95
CA ASP A 385 -7.19 13.85 26.48
C ASP A 385 -8.01 15.04 25.92
N GLY A 386 -7.68 16.26 26.36
CA GLY A 386 -8.32 17.52 25.95
C GLY A 386 -9.70 17.83 26.56
N LYS A 387 -10.21 16.98 27.46
CA LYS A 387 -11.53 17.12 28.10
C LYS A 387 -11.37 17.37 29.60
N TYR A 388 -12.30 18.09 30.21
CA TYR A 388 -12.36 18.21 31.66
C TYR A 388 -13.04 16.99 32.30
N VAL A 389 -12.52 16.55 33.45
CA VAL A 389 -13.07 15.45 34.27
C VAL A 389 -14.39 15.87 34.89
N HIS A 390 -14.43 17.08 35.43
CA HIS A 390 -15.64 17.76 35.86
C HIS A 390 -16.00 18.83 34.83
N TYR A 391 -17.24 18.80 34.33
CA TYR A 391 -17.75 19.83 33.42
C TYR A 391 -17.64 21.25 34.01
N HIS A 392 -17.77 22.28 33.17
CA HIS A 392 -17.57 23.68 33.55
C HIS A 392 -18.67 24.25 34.47
N ASP A 393 -18.36 25.39 35.11
CA ASP A 393 -19.39 26.30 35.63
C ASP A 393 -20.04 27.14 34.52
N SER A 394 -21.17 27.77 34.84
CA SER A 394 -21.93 28.54 33.85
C SER A 394 -21.27 29.87 33.49
N LEU A 395 -20.50 30.49 34.38
CA LEU A 395 -19.85 31.78 34.13
C LEU A 395 -18.72 31.65 33.09
N CYS A 396 -17.95 30.56 33.13
CA CYS A 396 -17.00 30.20 32.08
C CYS A 396 -17.69 30.01 30.72
N LEU A 397 -18.81 29.28 30.67
CA LEU A 397 -19.50 29.01 29.40
C LEU A 397 -20.25 30.23 28.86
N TYR A 398 -20.95 31.01 29.69
CA TYR A 398 -21.61 32.25 29.24
C TYR A 398 -20.62 33.33 28.78
N LYS A 399 -19.37 33.30 29.26
CA LYS A 399 -18.26 34.16 28.79
C LYS A 399 -17.48 33.55 27.62
N SER A 400 -17.74 32.30 27.24
CA SER A 400 -17.05 31.64 26.11
C SER A 400 -17.50 32.21 24.77
N GLY A 401 -16.57 32.29 23.82
CA GLY A 401 -16.86 32.66 22.43
C GLY A 401 -17.55 31.54 21.64
N ASN A 402 -17.89 31.85 20.39
CA ASN A 402 -18.42 30.88 19.43
C ASN A 402 -17.36 29.79 19.15
N ASP A 403 -17.77 28.51 19.19
CA ASP A 403 -16.93 27.30 19.10
C ASP A 403 -15.84 27.15 20.18
N VAL A 404 -15.93 27.92 21.28
CA VAL A 404 -15.01 27.87 22.43
C VAL A 404 -15.68 27.11 23.59
N LEU A 405 -14.94 26.21 24.23
CA LEU A 405 -15.41 25.34 25.33
C LEU A 405 -16.66 24.49 24.99
N VAL A 406 -16.77 24.02 23.74
CA VAL A 406 -17.84 23.09 23.32
C VAL A 406 -17.53 21.66 23.76
N ASP A 407 -18.39 21.06 24.59
CA ASP A 407 -18.25 19.70 25.10
C ASP A 407 -18.74 18.62 24.12
N VAL A 408 -19.75 18.97 23.29
CA VAL A 408 -20.37 18.08 22.30
C VAL A 408 -20.75 18.84 21.04
N LYS A 409 -20.23 18.39 19.89
CA LYS A 409 -20.82 18.73 18.57
C LYS A 409 -21.82 17.62 18.21
N GLN A 410 -23.06 18.01 17.90
CA GLN A 410 -24.22 17.11 17.78
C GLN A 410 -24.99 17.42 16.48
N ALA A 411 -25.38 16.41 15.71
CA ALA A 411 -26.21 16.62 14.52
C ALA A 411 -27.60 17.18 14.91
N TYR A 412 -28.03 18.25 14.24
CA TYR A 412 -29.26 18.97 14.56
C TYR A 412 -30.53 18.11 14.43
N ASP A 413 -30.51 17.12 13.53
CA ASP A 413 -31.59 16.20 13.20
C ASP A 413 -31.52 14.86 13.95
N GLU A 414 -30.60 14.73 14.92
CA GLU A 414 -30.49 13.56 15.79
C GLU A 414 -30.68 13.97 17.27
N PRO A 415 -31.50 13.24 18.05
CA PRO A 415 -31.73 13.54 19.46
C PRO A 415 -30.54 13.07 20.33
N LEU A 416 -30.22 13.84 21.37
CA LEU A 416 -29.09 13.60 22.26
C LEU A 416 -29.55 13.21 23.67
N ASP A 417 -29.36 11.95 24.04
CA ASP A 417 -29.54 11.50 25.43
C ASP A 417 -28.39 12.01 26.31
N LEU A 418 -28.69 12.98 27.17
CA LEU A 418 -27.72 13.64 28.04
C LEU A 418 -27.11 12.70 29.10
N ARG A 419 -27.73 11.55 29.38
CA ARG A 419 -27.19 10.49 30.28
C ARG A 419 -26.00 9.74 29.67
N THR A 420 -25.75 9.92 28.38
CA THR A 420 -24.53 9.42 27.71
C THR A 420 -23.30 10.30 27.98
N LEU A 421 -23.50 11.50 28.54
CA LEU A 421 -22.45 12.50 28.76
C LEU A 421 -21.96 12.53 30.22
N VAL A 422 -22.82 12.20 31.18
CA VAL A 422 -22.51 12.28 32.62
C VAL A 422 -22.32 10.91 33.28
N THR A 423 -21.43 10.87 34.27
CA THR A 423 -21.28 9.76 35.22
C THR A 423 -20.97 10.31 36.61
N VAL A 424 -20.93 9.44 37.62
CA VAL A 424 -20.48 9.81 38.97
C VAL A 424 -19.08 9.24 39.19
N CYS A 425 -18.17 10.05 39.75
CA CYS A 425 -16.90 9.56 40.28
C CYS A 425 -16.81 9.83 41.79
N TYR A 426 -15.81 9.24 42.45
CA TYR A 426 -15.54 9.46 43.86
C TYR A 426 -14.04 9.49 44.21
N THR A 427 -13.71 10.20 45.29
CA THR A 427 -12.39 10.24 45.94
C THR A 427 -12.46 9.73 47.39
N TYR A 428 -11.34 9.31 47.97
CA TYR A 428 -11.30 8.76 49.34
C TYR A 428 -11.18 9.86 50.41
N ALA A 429 -10.45 10.94 50.14
CA ALA A 429 -10.54 12.20 50.88
C ALA A 429 -11.12 13.33 50.01
N GLN A 430 -11.63 14.37 50.67
CA GLN A 430 -11.93 15.64 50.02
C GLN A 430 -10.63 16.21 49.43
N ASP A 431 -10.71 16.74 48.21
CA ASP A 431 -9.60 17.31 47.46
C ASP A 431 -8.45 16.32 47.11
N GLU A 432 -8.72 15.00 47.10
CA GLU A 432 -7.74 13.96 46.75
C GLU A 432 -7.75 13.60 45.25
N HIS A 433 -7.31 14.56 44.42
CA HIS A 433 -7.37 14.55 42.94
C HIS A 433 -6.73 13.32 42.26
N GLY A 434 -5.81 12.62 42.93
CA GLY A 434 -5.18 11.40 42.41
C GLY A 434 -5.98 10.11 42.62
N SER A 435 -7.12 10.15 43.32
CA SER A 435 -7.83 8.95 43.82
C SER A 435 -9.12 8.59 43.08
N HIS A 436 -9.50 9.37 42.06
CA HIS A 436 -10.77 9.25 41.32
C HIS A 436 -11.05 7.83 40.82
N LYS A 437 -12.26 7.35 41.10
CA LYS A 437 -12.83 6.12 40.54
C LYS A 437 -14.24 6.37 40.03
N GLU A 438 -14.64 5.71 38.94
CA GLU A 438 -16.03 5.76 38.50
C GLU A 438 -16.93 4.97 39.47
N LEU A 439 -18.08 5.54 39.83
CA LEU A 439 -19.17 4.87 40.52
C LEU A 439 -20.25 4.49 39.51
N SER A 440 -19.95 3.55 38.60
CA SER A 440 -20.88 3.17 37.52
C SER A 440 -22.23 2.65 38.03
N ASN A 441 -22.28 2.13 39.26
CA ASN A 441 -23.51 1.73 39.96
C ASN A 441 -24.13 2.83 40.86
N TYR A 442 -23.88 4.11 40.57
CA TYR A 442 -24.51 5.24 41.28
C TYR A 442 -26.04 5.16 41.47
N PRO A 443 -26.86 4.55 40.58
CA PRO A 443 -28.30 4.41 40.84
C PRO A 443 -28.63 3.54 42.05
N ASP A 444 -27.75 2.61 42.43
CA ASP A 444 -27.93 1.72 43.59
C ASP A 444 -27.73 2.45 44.93
N TYR A 445 -27.15 3.65 44.89
CA TYR A 445 -27.09 4.61 45.99
C TYR A 445 -28.24 5.63 45.91
N GLY A 446 -29.24 5.41 45.05
CA GLY A 446 -30.34 6.35 44.84
C GLY A 446 -29.91 7.69 44.22
N LEU A 447 -28.76 7.72 43.54
CA LEU A 447 -28.31 8.93 42.84
C LEU A 447 -28.94 9.01 41.45
N GLU A 448 -29.41 10.20 41.08
CA GLU A 448 -29.97 10.48 39.75
C GLU A 448 -29.43 11.80 39.16
N PHE A 449 -29.44 11.87 37.83
CA PHE A 449 -29.17 13.10 37.11
C PHE A 449 -30.47 13.80 36.70
N ARG A 450 -30.49 15.12 36.81
CA ARG A 450 -31.57 15.98 36.30
C ARG A 450 -30.98 17.01 35.36
N PHE A 451 -31.65 17.24 34.23
CA PHE A 451 -31.18 18.18 33.20
C PHE A 451 -32.18 19.31 33.01
N ALA A 452 -31.65 20.50 32.73
CA ALA A 452 -32.43 21.66 32.34
C ALA A 452 -31.61 22.50 31.35
N LEU A 453 -32.25 23.22 30.44
CA LEU A 453 -31.57 24.33 29.77
C LEU A 453 -31.09 25.35 30.82
N ALA A 454 -29.90 25.90 30.61
CA ALA A 454 -29.35 26.92 31.49
C ALA A 454 -30.25 28.18 31.46
N LYS A 455 -30.52 28.76 32.63
CA LYS A 455 -31.61 29.74 32.82
C LYS A 455 -31.22 31.20 32.52
N ALA A 456 -29.94 31.54 32.50
CA ALA A 456 -29.51 32.87 32.09
C ALA A 456 -29.28 32.91 30.57
N LYS A 457 -29.57 34.06 29.97
CA LYS A 457 -29.45 34.25 28.52
C LYS A 457 -28.00 34.14 28.07
N TYR A 458 -27.68 33.23 27.16
CA TYR A 458 -26.33 33.09 26.59
C TYR A 458 -26.23 33.93 25.32
N LEU A 459 -25.85 35.20 25.48
CA LEU A 459 -25.94 36.21 24.44
C LEU A 459 -24.70 36.25 23.53
N GLN A 460 -24.74 35.60 22.36
CA GLN A 460 -23.67 35.65 21.36
C GLN A 460 -23.80 36.79 20.34
N GLY A 461 -22.63 37.29 19.91
CA GLY A 461 -22.45 38.28 18.85
C GLY A 461 -22.95 39.70 19.16
N ASP A 462 -22.62 40.66 18.28
CA ASP A 462 -23.01 42.08 18.42
C ASP A 462 -24.53 42.27 18.54
N ARG A 463 -25.31 41.35 17.96
CA ARG A 463 -26.78 41.35 17.98
C ARG A 463 -27.37 40.69 19.22
N LYS A 464 -26.56 40.08 20.07
CA LYS A 464 -26.96 39.45 21.33
C LYS A 464 -28.08 38.42 21.12
N THR A 465 -27.86 37.48 20.21
CA THR A 465 -28.75 36.33 20.06
C THR A 465 -28.60 35.43 21.28
N ASP A 466 -29.72 35.01 21.87
CA ASP A 466 -29.69 34.08 23.00
C ASP A 466 -29.66 32.64 22.49
N GLU A 467 -28.52 31.98 22.69
CA GLU A 467 -28.27 30.60 22.24
C GLU A 467 -29.10 29.56 23.03
N GLN A 468 -29.66 29.93 24.19
CA GLN A 468 -30.56 29.06 24.95
C GLN A 468 -31.90 28.82 24.25
N GLU A 469 -32.27 29.68 23.28
CA GLU A 469 -33.50 29.60 22.50
C GLU A 469 -33.42 28.57 21.35
N PHE A 470 -32.30 27.84 21.23
CA PHE A 470 -31.98 26.96 20.08
C PHE A 470 -31.95 25.45 20.40
N GLY A 471 -32.63 25.02 21.47
CA GLY A 471 -32.87 23.60 21.76
C GLY A 471 -33.95 23.39 22.81
N ARG A 472 -34.53 22.18 22.86
CA ARG A 472 -35.53 21.76 23.86
C ARG A 472 -35.16 20.42 24.48
N ILE A 473 -35.29 20.31 25.81
CA ILE A 473 -35.30 19.02 26.50
C ILE A 473 -36.72 18.44 26.43
N LEU A 474 -36.84 17.17 26.05
CA LEU A 474 -38.12 16.48 25.88
C LEU A 474 -38.81 16.18 27.22
N SER A 475 -40.04 15.68 27.13
CA SER A 475 -40.88 15.34 28.30
C SER A 475 -40.32 14.23 29.20
N ASP A 476 -39.27 13.52 28.74
CA ASP A 476 -38.52 12.54 29.52
C ASP A 476 -37.52 13.16 30.53
N GLY A 477 -37.18 14.44 30.36
CA GLY A 477 -36.27 15.20 31.22
C GLY A 477 -34.77 14.95 30.96
N TYR A 478 -34.39 14.24 29.90
CA TYR A 478 -32.98 13.95 29.58
C TYR A 478 -32.61 13.88 28.10
N THR A 479 -33.57 13.81 27.17
CA THR A 479 -33.28 13.90 25.73
C THR A 479 -33.31 15.36 25.29
N LEU A 480 -32.22 15.86 24.72
CA LEU A 480 -32.13 17.17 24.07
C LEU A 480 -32.36 17.03 22.56
N LYS A 481 -33.15 17.91 21.95
CA LYS A 481 -33.23 18.09 20.49
C LYS A 481 -33.01 19.54 20.07
N SER A 482 -32.76 19.76 18.78
CA SER A 482 -32.82 21.09 18.18
C SER A 482 -34.27 21.57 18.04
N GLU A 483 -34.50 22.83 18.40
CA GLU A 483 -35.77 23.56 18.26
C GLU A 483 -35.41 25.06 18.29
N VAL A 484 -36.32 25.97 17.90
CA VAL A 484 -36.00 27.41 17.80
C VAL A 484 -37.16 28.29 18.27
N TYR A 485 -36.91 29.08 19.33
CA TYR A 485 -37.91 29.92 20.00
C TYR A 485 -39.20 29.14 20.31
N ASP A 486 -40.36 29.81 20.30
CA ASP A 486 -41.68 29.22 20.54
C ASP A 486 -42.25 28.43 19.33
N VAL A 487 -41.40 27.86 18.46
CA VAL A 487 -41.87 27.05 17.32
C VAL A 487 -42.16 25.62 17.80
N GLU A 488 -43.45 25.30 17.95
CA GLU A 488 -43.93 23.96 18.28
C GLU A 488 -43.56 22.94 17.18
N LEU A 489 -42.44 22.25 17.37
CA LEU A 489 -42.02 21.09 16.57
C LEU A 489 -42.30 19.81 17.35
N GLY A 490 -42.82 18.78 16.70
CA GLY A 490 -43.00 17.45 17.29
C GLY A 490 -41.69 16.86 17.83
N ASP A 491 -41.76 15.87 18.72
CA ASP A 491 -40.55 15.35 19.38
C ASP A 491 -39.56 14.64 18.43
N ASN A 492 -40.02 14.28 17.22
CA ASN A 492 -39.19 13.76 16.10
C ASN A 492 -38.94 14.80 14.99
N GLU A 493 -39.19 16.09 15.25
CA GLU A 493 -39.01 17.20 14.29
C GLU A 493 -37.96 18.19 14.80
N TYR A 494 -37.09 18.65 13.89
CA TYR A 494 -35.82 19.30 14.21
C TYR A 494 -35.65 20.61 13.42
N SER A 495 -34.89 21.55 13.97
CA SER A 495 -34.74 22.89 13.37
C SER A 495 -33.35 23.13 12.78
N LYS A 496 -33.28 23.28 11.45
CA LYS A 496 -32.05 23.66 10.74
C LYS A 496 -31.50 25.02 11.15
N THR A 497 -32.35 25.95 11.64
CA THR A 497 -31.90 27.26 12.13
C THR A 497 -31.14 27.19 13.46
N SER A 498 -31.08 26.01 14.09
CA SER A 498 -30.17 25.71 15.20
C SER A 498 -28.75 25.36 14.76
N ILE A 499 -28.46 25.06 13.48
CA ILE A 499 -27.11 24.71 13.02
C ILE A 499 -26.13 25.87 13.33
N GLY A 500 -25.01 25.54 13.99
CA GLY A 500 -24.02 26.50 14.48
C GLY A 500 -24.37 27.20 15.80
N ARG A 501 -25.50 26.84 16.43
CA ARG A 501 -25.95 27.41 17.72
C ARG A 501 -25.50 26.57 18.90
N GLU A 502 -25.34 27.23 20.04
CA GLU A 502 -24.57 26.70 21.17
C GLU A 502 -25.32 26.68 22.52
N PRO A 503 -26.45 25.94 22.64
CA PRO A 503 -27.21 25.89 23.88
C PRO A 503 -26.43 25.20 25.01
N ILE A 504 -26.48 25.81 26.20
CA ILE A 504 -25.85 25.30 27.42
C ILE A 504 -26.90 24.54 28.24
N ILE A 505 -26.55 23.32 28.64
CA ILE A 505 -27.36 22.43 29.48
C ILE A 505 -26.80 22.44 30.90
N ARG A 506 -27.66 22.68 31.89
CA ARG A 506 -27.37 22.45 33.31
C ARG A 506 -27.62 20.99 33.65
N ALA A 507 -26.60 20.30 34.15
CA ALA A 507 -26.69 18.95 34.68
C ALA A 507 -26.54 19.00 36.21
N GLU A 508 -27.47 18.36 36.92
CA GLU A 508 -27.53 18.31 38.38
C GLU A 508 -27.46 16.86 38.86
N LEU A 509 -26.60 16.57 39.83
CA LEU A 509 -26.55 15.29 40.54
C LEU A 509 -27.38 15.41 41.82
N TRP A 510 -28.32 14.50 42.03
CA TRP A 510 -29.25 14.48 43.17
C TRP A 510 -29.22 13.15 43.91
N ASP A 511 -29.32 13.22 45.24
CA ASP A 511 -29.84 12.15 46.07
C ASP A 511 -31.37 12.14 45.94
N LYS A 512 -31.90 11.15 45.22
CA LYS A 512 -33.33 10.97 44.97
C LYS A 512 -34.10 10.64 46.27
N ASN A 513 -33.46 9.90 47.17
CA ASN A 513 -34.10 9.29 48.34
C ASN A 513 -34.31 10.31 49.46
N ASN A 514 -33.34 11.20 49.68
CA ASN A 514 -33.45 12.31 50.63
C ASN A 514 -33.88 13.63 49.98
N GLY A 515 -33.94 13.71 48.65
CA GLY A 515 -34.39 14.89 47.92
C GLY A 515 -33.40 16.06 47.96
N ASN A 516 -32.10 15.79 48.04
CA ASN A 516 -31.04 16.80 48.12
C ASN A 516 -30.20 16.85 46.84
N MET A 517 -29.74 18.04 46.48
CA MET A 517 -28.77 18.22 45.40
C MET A 517 -27.35 18.00 45.93
N ILE A 518 -26.51 17.29 45.16
CA ILE A 518 -25.11 16.99 45.47
C ILE A 518 -24.17 17.88 44.67
N ALA A 519 -24.45 18.09 43.38
CA ALA A 519 -23.61 18.92 42.51
C ALA A 519 -24.41 19.50 41.33
N VAL A 520 -23.88 20.58 40.76
CA VAL A 520 -24.33 21.22 39.51
C VAL A 520 -23.11 21.47 38.63
N ARG A 521 -23.22 21.18 37.34
CA ARG A 521 -22.29 21.58 36.27
C ARG A 521 -23.04 21.91 34.99
N TYR A 522 -22.32 22.43 33.99
CA TYR A 522 -22.88 22.86 32.72
C TYR A 522 -22.12 22.25 31.54
N ILE A 523 -22.87 21.83 30.52
CA ILE A 523 -22.39 21.17 29.31
C ILE A 523 -22.77 22.07 28.12
N LYS A 524 -21.79 22.49 27.32
CA LYS A 524 -22.03 23.29 26.11
C LYS A 524 -22.16 22.37 24.89
N ILE A 525 -23.34 22.37 24.28
CA ILE A 525 -23.62 21.67 23.03
C ILE A 525 -23.42 22.65 21.87
N ARG A 526 -23.02 22.18 20.70
CA ARG A 526 -23.06 22.91 19.43
C ARG A 526 -23.75 22.05 18.37
N TRP A 527 -24.79 22.56 17.73
CA TRP A 527 -25.45 21.81 16.66
C TRP A 527 -24.67 21.90 15.34
N THR A 528 -24.53 20.78 14.66
CA THR A 528 -23.97 20.66 13.31
C THR A 528 -25.06 20.23 12.33
N GLY A 529 -24.92 20.60 11.05
CA GLY A 529 -25.75 20.16 9.94
C GLY A 529 -25.31 18.81 9.38
N GLU A 530 -25.24 18.74 8.05
CA GLU A 530 -24.87 17.53 7.29
C GLU A 530 -23.50 16.95 7.70
N LYS A 531 -23.31 15.65 7.45
CA LYS A 531 -22.10 14.88 7.78
C LYS A 531 -21.14 14.82 6.59
N ASP A 532 -19.87 14.46 6.84
CA ASP A 532 -18.82 14.26 5.82
C ASP A 532 -19.33 13.44 4.61
N GLN A 533 -19.18 13.97 3.38
CA GLN A 533 -19.69 13.34 2.15
C GLN A 533 -18.54 12.85 1.26
N THR A 534 -18.83 11.88 0.39
CA THR A 534 -17.95 11.48 -0.71
C THR A 534 -18.76 11.40 -1.99
N ILE A 535 -18.37 12.17 -3.01
CA ILE A 535 -19.07 12.26 -4.30
C ILE A 535 -18.30 11.49 -5.40
N ALA A 536 -19.01 11.20 -6.50
CA ALA A 536 -18.51 10.30 -7.55
C ALA A 536 -17.19 10.79 -8.17
N ALA A 537 -16.28 9.86 -8.44
CA ALA A 537 -14.99 10.15 -9.04
C ALA A 537 -15.13 10.68 -10.48
N ILE A 538 -14.31 11.67 -10.84
CA ILE A 538 -14.29 12.27 -12.18
C ILE A 538 -13.09 11.71 -12.96
N THR A 539 -13.32 11.22 -14.17
CA THR A 539 -12.26 10.84 -15.11
C THR A 539 -12.23 11.84 -16.26
N PHE A 540 -11.08 12.47 -16.47
CA PHE A 540 -10.81 13.36 -17.59
C PHE A 540 -10.44 12.57 -18.85
N PRO A 541 -10.49 13.20 -20.04
CA PRO A 541 -9.83 12.68 -21.24
C PRO A 541 -8.32 12.44 -21.01
N ASN A 542 -7.69 11.68 -21.90
CA ASN A 542 -6.23 11.56 -21.89
C ASN A 542 -5.59 12.92 -22.26
N ASP A 543 -4.54 13.32 -21.55
CA ASP A 543 -3.64 14.41 -21.99
C ASP A 543 -2.41 13.83 -22.69
N THR A 544 -1.71 14.67 -23.45
CA THR A 544 -0.50 14.27 -24.20
C THR A 544 0.76 14.66 -23.42
N VAL A 545 1.80 13.83 -23.42
CA VAL A 545 3.07 14.21 -22.80
C VAL A 545 3.77 15.33 -23.58
N THR A 546 4.23 16.36 -22.86
CA THR A 546 4.98 17.48 -23.45
C THR A 546 6.11 17.95 -22.51
N CYS A 547 6.85 18.99 -22.92
CA CYS A 547 7.82 19.71 -22.12
C CYS A 547 7.24 20.93 -21.38
N HIS A 548 5.93 21.18 -21.51
CA HIS A 548 5.14 22.13 -20.71
C HIS A 548 4.28 21.37 -19.69
N ASP A 549 3.55 22.08 -18.85
CA ASP A 549 2.69 21.47 -17.84
C ASP A 549 1.51 20.70 -18.47
N MET A 550 1.29 19.46 -18.03
CA MET A 550 0.12 18.66 -18.41
C MET A 550 -1.04 19.03 -17.50
N PHE A 551 -2.22 19.31 -18.07
CA PHE A 551 -3.32 19.88 -17.29
C PHE A 551 -4.71 19.57 -17.82
N GLN A 552 -5.66 19.54 -16.89
CA GLN A 552 -7.09 19.38 -17.12
C GLN A 552 -7.85 20.48 -16.37
N GLN A 553 -8.98 20.90 -16.93
CA GLN A 553 -9.89 21.86 -16.29
C GLN A 553 -11.32 21.34 -16.36
N LEU A 554 -12.08 21.54 -15.29
CA LEU A 554 -13.54 21.47 -15.31
C LEU A 554 -14.09 22.88 -15.46
N PHE A 555 -14.77 23.13 -16.58
CA PHE A 555 -15.48 24.37 -16.80
C PHE A 555 -16.80 24.41 -16.03
N SER A 556 -17.37 25.60 -15.85
CA SER A 556 -18.59 25.82 -15.06
C SER A 556 -19.76 24.88 -15.37
N LYS A 557 -19.90 24.36 -16.60
CA LYS A 557 -20.87 23.30 -16.92
C LYS A 557 -20.63 22.03 -16.09
N GLU A 558 -19.42 21.49 -16.14
CA GLU A 558 -19.06 20.24 -15.47
C GLU A 558 -18.99 20.40 -13.96
N MET A 559 -18.62 21.58 -13.47
CA MET A 559 -18.71 21.92 -12.04
C MET A 559 -20.16 21.83 -11.53
N ASN A 560 -21.15 22.26 -12.32
CA ASN A 560 -22.56 22.05 -11.99
C ASN A 560 -22.96 20.57 -12.07
N GLU A 561 -22.65 19.88 -13.19
CA GLU A 561 -23.10 18.50 -13.44
C GLU A 561 -22.43 17.46 -12.51
N LYS A 562 -21.13 17.60 -12.22
CA LYS A 562 -20.31 16.58 -11.55
C LYS A 562 -19.93 16.91 -10.09
N ILE A 563 -20.11 18.16 -9.65
CA ILE A 563 -19.84 18.58 -8.27
C ILE A 563 -21.12 19.11 -7.61
N TYR A 564 -21.60 20.32 -7.96
CA TYR A 564 -22.69 20.96 -7.20
C TYR A 564 -24.00 20.15 -7.19
N HIS A 565 -24.34 19.49 -8.32
CA HIS A 565 -25.50 18.61 -8.38
C HIS A 565 -25.32 17.31 -7.56
N MET A 566 -24.08 16.84 -7.39
CA MET A 566 -23.77 15.57 -6.73
C MET A 566 -23.78 15.68 -5.21
N VAL A 567 -23.33 16.80 -4.64
CA VAL A 567 -23.37 17.03 -3.19
C VAL A 567 -24.81 17.20 -2.72
N LYS A 568 -25.21 16.47 -1.66
CA LYS A 568 -26.60 16.42 -1.20
C LYS A 568 -26.78 17.13 0.13
N PHE A 569 -27.67 18.10 0.16
CA PHE A 569 -28.04 18.88 1.34
C PHE A 569 -29.55 18.91 1.50
N ASP A 570 -30.01 19.36 2.65
CA ASP A 570 -31.39 19.76 2.87
C ASP A 570 -32.43 18.64 2.64
N GLY A 571 -32.06 17.40 2.96
CA GLY A 571 -32.91 16.22 2.73
C GLY A 571 -32.79 15.63 1.31
N GLY A 572 -31.59 15.66 0.73
CA GLY A 572 -31.29 15.00 -0.55
C GLY A 572 -31.36 15.92 -1.79
N GLN A 573 -31.54 17.23 -1.60
CA GLN A 573 -31.49 18.22 -2.68
C GLN A 573 -30.04 18.50 -3.09
N SER A 574 -29.82 18.96 -4.32
CA SER A 574 -28.50 19.43 -4.76
C SER A 574 -28.18 20.81 -4.18
N MET A 575 -26.97 21.00 -3.68
CA MET A 575 -26.52 22.29 -3.16
C MET A 575 -26.44 23.36 -4.26
N SER A 576 -26.77 24.62 -3.95
CA SER A 576 -26.50 25.72 -4.89
C SER A 576 -25.01 26.07 -4.92
N LYS A 577 -24.53 26.51 -6.09
CA LYS A 577 -23.17 27.03 -6.29
C LYS A 577 -22.77 28.08 -5.24
N THR A 578 -23.65 29.01 -4.90
CA THR A 578 -23.36 30.10 -3.95
C THR A 578 -23.20 29.59 -2.53
N GLN A 579 -23.99 28.60 -2.11
CA GLN A 579 -23.76 27.91 -0.82
C GLN A 579 -22.41 27.20 -0.83
N PHE A 580 -22.10 26.45 -1.90
CA PHE A 580 -20.86 25.67 -2.01
C PHE A 580 -19.62 26.56 -1.81
N HIS A 581 -19.48 27.65 -2.57
CA HIS A 581 -18.31 28.54 -2.46
C HIS A 581 -18.36 29.49 -1.25
N SER A 582 -19.47 29.53 -0.51
CA SER A 582 -19.53 30.21 0.80
C SER A 582 -18.99 29.34 1.94
N ILE A 583 -19.13 28.02 1.81
CA ILE A 583 -18.72 27.00 2.81
C ILE A 583 -17.31 26.50 2.49
N TYR A 584 -17.12 25.97 1.28
CA TYR A 584 -15.92 25.27 0.83
C TYR A 584 -14.97 26.21 0.09
N LYS A 585 -14.25 27.02 0.86
CA LYS A 585 -13.26 27.98 0.33
C LYS A 585 -11.90 27.34 0.08
N ASP A 586 -11.54 26.38 0.93
CA ASP A 586 -10.24 25.73 0.93
C ASP A 586 -10.34 24.30 0.38
N ILE A 587 -9.29 23.88 -0.34
CA ILE A 587 -9.11 22.49 -0.81
C ILE A 587 -7.84 21.96 -0.16
N GLU A 588 -7.92 20.71 0.32
CA GLU A 588 -6.79 19.92 0.81
C GLU A 588 -6.57 18.72 -0.13
N ILE A 589 -5.34 18.53 -0.59
CA ILE A 589 -4.95 17.34 -1.36
C ILE A 589 -4.62 16.22 -0.36
N LEU A 590 -5.38 15.12 -0.41
CA LEU A 590 -5.20 13.98 0.50
C LEU A 590 -4.13 13.01 -0.01
N GLU A 591 -4.13 12.77 -1.32
CA GLU A 591 -3.22 11.83 -1.97
C GLU A 591 -3.10 12.10 -3.46
N LEU A 592 -1.90 11.94 -4.01
CA LEU A 592 -1.65 11.76 -5.44
C LEU A 592 -1.12 10.33 -5.66
N ARG A 593 -1.65 9.64 -6.66
CA ARG A 593 -1.16 8.33 -7.14
C ARG A 593 -0.76 8.42 -8.61
N LYS A 594 0.28 7.67 -8.98
CA LYS A 594 0.67 7.36 -10.36
C LYS A 594 0.74 5.85 -10.53
N ASP A 595 0.04 5.32 -11.54
CA ASP A 595 -0.01 3.89 -11.87
C ASP A 595 -0.35 3.01 -10.65
N GLY A 596 -1.31 3.49 -9.83
CA GLY A 596 -1.76 2.87 -8.58
C GLY A 596 -0.82 3.04 -7.37
N LYS A 597 0.34 3.68 -7.52
CA LYS A 597 1.32 3.90 -6.45
C LYS A 597 1.23 5.33 -5.91
N LYS A 598 1.17 5.48 -4.59
CA LYS A 598 1.21 6.78 -3.92
C LYS A 598 2.51 7.54 -4.22
N ILE A 599 2.38 8.83 -4.54
CA ILE A 599 3.47 9.81 -4.56
C ILE A 599 3.54 10.48 -3.18
N ASP A 600 4.76 10.71 -2.69
CA ASP A 600 4.98 11.46 -1.46
C ASP A 600 4.84 12.96 -1.74
N LEU A 601 3.71 13.53 -1.33
CA LEU A 601 3.41 14.96 -1.51
C LEU A 601 4.48 15.86 -0.90
N SER A 602 5.15 15.44 0.19
CA SER A 602 6.21 16.22 0.83
C SER A 602 7.49 16.38 -0.01
N THR A 603 7.57 15.69 -1.16
CA THR A 603 8.64 15.84 -2.16
C THR A 603 8.29 16.78 -3.31
N LEU A 604 7.06 17.31 -3.34
CA LEU A 604 6.57 18.27 -4.32
C LEU A 604 6.43 19.67 -3.68
N ALA A 605 6.35 20.69 -4.52
CA ALA A 605 5.80 21.99 -4.14
C ALA A 605 4.34 22.08 -4.63
N GLU A 606 3.38 21.52 -3.89
CA GLU A 606 1.96 21.59 -4.25
C GLU A 606 1.31 22.95 -3.96
N SER A 607 0.16 23.20 -4.58
CA SER A 607 -0.74 24.30 -4.22
C SER A 607 -2.20 24.00 -4.51
N THR A 608 -3.08 24.62 -3.72
CA THR A 608 -4.50 24.71 -4.01
C THR A 608 -4.98 26.14 -4.29
N ASP A 609 -4.08 27.13 -4.22
CA ASP A 609 -4.32 28.51 -4.65
C ASP A 609 -4.06 28.67 -6.16
N ALA A 610 -4.96 28.13 -6.96
CA ALA A 610 -4.88 28.24 -8.41
C ALA A 610 -5.05 29.69 -8.93
N LEU A 611 -5.54 30.63 -8.11
CA LEU A 611 -5.67 32.03 -8.51
C LEU A 611 -4.31 32.73 -8.62
N ASN A 612 -3.34 32.33 -7.77
CA ASN A 612 -1.98 32.90 -7.77
C ASN A 612 -0.94 31.97 -8.40
N ASP A 613 -1.15 30.65 -8.38
CA ASP A 613 -0.16 29.64 -8.82
C ASP A 613 -0.43 29.03 -10.22
N TRP A 614 -1.49 29.45 -10.92
CA TRP A 614 -1.82 29.00 -12.28
C TRP A 614 -2.19 30.16 -13.21
N GLU A 615 -1.75 30.10 -14.46
CA GLU A 615 -2.17 31.02 -15.52
C GLU A 615 -3.04 30.30 -16.56
N GLU A 616 -4.19 30.87 -16.87
CA GLU A 616 -5.19 30.33 -17.80
C GLU A 616 -4.90 30.63 -19.29
N GLY A 617 -3.74 31.20 -19.62
CA GLY A 617 -3.47 31.75 -20.94
C GLY A 617 -4.31 32.99 -21.27
N ALA A 618 -4.41 33.35 -22.55
CA ALA A 618 -5.31 34.42 -23.01
C ALA A 618 -6.73 33.89 -23.31
N ASN A 619 -6.85 32.61 -23.68
CA ASN A 619 -8.10 31.93 -23.99
C ASN A 619 -8.62 31.08 -22.83
N LYS A 620 -9.26 31.72 -21.84
CA LYS A 620 -9.80 31.09 -20.61
C LYS A 620 -10.87 29.98 -20.81
N VAL A 621 -11.16 29.57 -22.05
CA VAL A 621 -12.15 28.54 -22.38
C VAL A 621 -11.62 27.40 -23.27
N GLY A 622 -10.32 27.35 -23.57
CA GLY A 622 -9.71 26.24 -24.31
C GLY A 622 -8.23 26.46 -24.64
N LYS A 623 -7.44 25.38 -24.74
CA LYS A 623 -5.98 25.49 -24.65
C LYS A 623 -5.38 26.42 -25.73
N ASP A 624 -4.56 27.42 -25.36
CA ASP A 624 -3.83 28.35 -26.25
C ASP A 624 -2.30 28.34 -26.14
N GLY A 625 -1.75 27.65 -25.13
CA GLY A 625 -0.30 27.45 -24.97
C GLY A 625 0.37 28.50 -24.08
N GLY A 626 -0.37 29.51 -23.62
CA GLY A 626 0.06 30.45 -22.58
C GLY A 626 -0.15 29.91 -21.16
N GLU A 627 -0.72 28.71 -21.00
CA GLU A 627 -0.98 28.13 -19.67
C GLU A 627 0.30 27.62 -19.02
N ALA A 628 0.48 27.94 -17.74
CA ALA A 628 1.66 27.54 -16.98
C ALA A 628 1.38 27.56 -15.47
N ILE A 629 2.01 26.62 -14.77
CA ILE A 629 2.20 26.64 -13.32
C ILE A 629 3.18 27.78 -12.97
N LYS A 630 2.87 28.54 -11.92
CA LYS A 630 3.65 29.68 -11.44
C LYS A 630 4.37 29.38 -10.12
N ASN A 631 5.11 30.37 -9.62
CA ASN A 631 5.70 30.41 -8.27
C ASN A 631 6.47 29.15 -7.85
N THR A 632 7.14 28.50 -8.82
CA THR A 632 7.93 27.27 -8.65
C THR A 632 7.17 26.08 -8.04
N LYS A 633 5.86 25.99 -8.31
CA LYS A 633 5.05 24.83 -7.93
C LYS A 633 5.28 23.63 -8.86
N ASP A 634 5.01 22.45 -8.34
CA ASP A 634 5.10 21.14 -9.02
C ASP A 634 3.72 20.60 -9.43
N LEU A 635 2.72 20.85 -8.59
CA LEU A 635 1.35 20.37 -8.68
C LEU A 635 0.41 21.51 -8.29
N VAL A 636 -0.60 21.81 -9.10
CA VAL A 636 -1.67 22.75 -8.75
C VAL A 636 -3.02 22.05 -8.88
N PHE A 637 -3.84 22.10 -7.82
CA PHE A 637 -5.22 21.64 -7.84
C PHE A 637 -6.12 22.64 -7.09
N GLY A 638 -6.87 23.48 -7.80
CA GLY A 638 -7.57 24.60 -7.18
C GLY A 638 -8.79 25.12 -7.95
N PHE A 639 -9.58 25.95 -7.28
CA PHE A 639 -10.66 26.70 -7.93
C PHE A 639 -10.11 27.90 -8.69
N LEU A 640 -10.69 28.16 -9.86
CA LEU A 640 -10.46 29.37 -10.64
C LEU A 640 -11.76 30.18 -10.65
N HIS A 641 -11.68 31.42 -10.14
CA HIS A 641 -12.78 32.38 -10.12
C HIS A 641 -12.73 33.20 -11.41
N ASP A 642 -13.83 33.30 -12.14
CA ASP A 642 -13.90 34.16 -13.32
C ASP A 642 -13.85 35.63 -12.88
N ALA A 643 -12.88 36.39 -13.39
CA ALA A 643 -12.66 37.78 -13.01
C ALA A 643 -13.77 38.72 -13.49
N GLU A 644 -14.55 38.33 -14.49
CA GLU A 644 -15.68 39.10 -15.02
C GLU A 644 -17.04 38.64 -14.44
N ASP A 645 -17.13 37.42 -13.91
CA ASP A 645 -18.37 36.83 -13.37
C ASP A 645 -18.17 36.02 -12.09
N ASN A 646 -18.57 36.56 -10.93
CA ASN A 646 -18.59 35.82 -9.66
C ASN A 646 -19.67 34.71 -9.60
N THR A 647 -20.47 34.54 -10.67
CA THR A 647 -21.35 33.39 -10.89
C THR A 647 -20.74 32.32 -11.81
N SER A 648 -19.46 32.43 -12.18
CA SER A 648 -18.66 31.41 -12.90
C SER A 648 -17.44 30.95 -12.08
N PHE A 649 -17.23 29.63 -12.03
CA PHE A 649 -16.16 28.97 -11.27
C PHE A 649 -15.72 27.73 -12.04
N ASN A 650 -14.43 27.62 -12.31
CA ASN A 650 -13.79 26.46 -12.89
C ASN A 650 -12.92 25.77 -11.83
N LEU A 651 -12.40 24.60 -12.14
CA LEU A 651 -11.39 23.90 -11.33
C LEU A 651 -10.27 23.42 -12.24
N VAL A 652 -9.02 23.61 -11.84
CA VAL A 652 -7.84 23.14 -12.59
C VAL A 652 -7.11 22.04 -11.82
N TRP A 653 -6.55 21.09 -12.56
CA TRP A 653 -5.51 20.17 -12.10
C TRP A 653 -4.35 20.20 -13.11
N ALA A 654 -3.20 20.70 -12.69
CA ALA A 654 -1.98 20.80 -13.51
C ALA A 654 -0.79 20.13 -12.81
N MET A 655 0.10 19.51 -13.60
CA MET A 655 1.32 18.84 -13.14
C MET A 655 2.47 19.14 -14.10
N ASN A 656 3.63 19.54 -13.56
CA ASN A 656 4.80 19.81 -14.39
C ASN A 656 5.46 18.51 -14.92
N PRO A 657 6.34 18.58 -15.95
CA PRO A 657 7.01 17.41 -16.52
C PRO A 657 7.79 16.56 -15.51
N LYS A 658 8.33 17.18 -14.45
CA LYS A 658 9.04 16.52 -13.33
C LYS A 658 8.10 15.67 -12.47
N THR A 659 6.93 16.20 -12.13
CA THR A 659 5.89 15.51 -11.34
C THR A 659 5.29 14.34 -12.11
N VAL A 660 5.16 14.48 -13.43
CA VAL A 660 4.72 13.40 -14.32
C VAL A 660 5.84 12.36 -14.51
N GLY A 661 7.09 12.80 -14.70
CA GLY A 661 8.25 11.94 -14.86
C GLY A 661 8.14 10.97 -16.04
N THR A 662 8.90 9.87 -16.00
CA THR A 662 8.92 8.85 -17.05
C THR A 662 7.61 8.04 -17.08
N LEU A 663 6.95 8.00 -18.23
CA LEU A 663 5.72 7.22 -18.41
C LEU A 663 5.99 5.71 -18.41
N ALA A 664 5.04 4.92 -17.91
CA ALA A 664 5.17 3.46 -17.89
C ALA A 664 5.08 2.86 -19.31
N TYR A 665 5.99 1.94 -19.63
CA TYR A 665 5.96 1.20 -20.90
C TYR A 665 5.04 -0.01 -20.82
N ASN A 666 4.09 -0.11 -21.74
CA ASN A 666 3.22 -1.28 -21.90
C ASN A 666 3.72 -2.13 -23.08
N ALA A 667 4.38 -3.25 -22.76
CA ALA A 667 4.95 -4.16 -23.75
C ALA A 667 3.91 -4.88 -24.62
N ALA A 668 2.64 -4.98 -24.20
CA ALA A 668 1.60 -5.71 -24.94
C ALA A 668 1.06 -4.93 -26.14
N ASN A 669 1.04 -3.58 -26.06
CA ASN A 669 0.63 -2.70 -27.16
C ASN A 669 1.78 -1.80 -27.67
N LYS A 670 2.97 -1.89 -27.07
CA LYS A 670 4.17 -1.08 -27.33
C LYS A 670 4.01 0.43 -27.11
N THR A 671 3.06 0.87 -26.29
CA THR A 671 2.85 2.30 -25.98
C THR A 671 3.45 2.71 -24.63
N TYR A 672 3.64 4.02 -24.44
CA TYR A 672 4.00 4.61 -23.15
C TYR A 672 2.84 5.46 -22.63
N ALA A 673 2.40 5.18 -21.40
CA ALA A 673 1.31 5.89 -20.73
C ALA A 673 1.40 5.73 -19.20
N SER A 674 0.93 6.72 -18.45
CA SER A 674 0.71 6.60 -17.00
C SER A 674 -0.62 7.21 -16.60
N THR A 675 -1.35 6.55 -15.71
CA THR A 675 -2.60 7.03 -15.13
C THR A 675 -2.34 7.67 -13.77
N PHE A 676 -2.85 8.88 -13.58
CA PHE A 676 -2.76 9.64 -12.35
C PHE A 676 -4.13 9.71 -11.68
N GLU A 677 -4.15 9.62 -10.36
CA GLU A 677 -5.33 9.83 -9.54
C GLU A 677 -5.00 10.82 -8.43
N ILE A 678 -5.85 11.80 -8.17
CA ILE A 678 -5.72 12.73 -7.04
C ILE A 678 -7.01 12.68 -6.21
N ASP A 679 -6.86 12.43 -4.90
CA ASP A 679 -7.95 12.48 -3.93
C ASP A 679 -7.88 13.80 -3.19
N VAL A 680 -9.00 14.53 -3.17
CA VAL A 680 -9.08 15.86 -2.56
C VAL A 680 -10.26 15.98 -1.59
N LYS A 681 -10.13 16.91 -0.66
CA LYS A 681 -11.13 17.27 0.34
C LYS A 681 -11.46 18.75 0.23
N TYR A 682 -12.70 19.06 -0.11
CA TYR A 682 -13.28 20.39 0.04
C TYR A 682 -13.57 20.62 1.52
N VAL A 683 -12.98 21.65 2.11
CA VAL A 683 -12.95 21.86 3.57
C VAL A 683 -14.07 22.80 3.99
N ASP A 684 -14.94 22.35 4.90
CA ASP A 684 -15.86 23.25 5.61
C ASP A 684 -15.13 23.85 6.82
N GLY A 685 -14.59 25.06 6.64
CA GLY A 685 -13.85 25.77 7.69
C GLY A 685 -14.68 26.15 8.93
N ALA A 686 -16.02 26.01 8.90
CA ALA A 686 -16.89 26.26 10.05
C ALA A 686 -17.22 24.99 10.87
N GLY A 687 -17.00 23.79 10.29
CA GLY A 687 -17.35 22.50 10.90
C GLY A 687 -18.85 22.35 11.21
N LEU A 688 -19.71 22.85 10.31
CA LEU A 688 -21.17 22.86 10.41
C LEU A 688 -21.89 22.04 9.32
N ASN A 689 -21.18 21.62 8.27
CA ASN A 689 -21.74 21.08 7.03
C ASN A 689 -21.04 19.78 6.57
N GLY A 690 -19.95 19.40 7.24
CA GLY A 690 -19.10 18.27 6.84
C GLY A 690 -18.19 18.61 5.65
N ASN A 691 -17.09 17.87 5.52
CA ASN A 691 -16.17 17.97 4.39
C ASN A 691 -16.68 17.13 3.22
N ILE A 692 -16.32 17.48 1.99
CA ILE A 692 -16.68 16.70 0.79
C ILE A 692 -15.41 16.13 0.17
N LYS A 693 -15.37 14.82 -0.07
CA LYS A 693 -14.24 14.12 -0.70
C LYS A 693 -14.57 13.74 -2.15
N GLN A 694 -13.60 13.87 -3.04
CA GLN A 694 -13.73 13.45 -4.44
C GLN A 694 -12.38 12.99 -5.02
N THR A 695 -12.42 11.98 -5.87
CA THR A 695 -11.26 11.51 -6.65
C THR A 695 -11.32 12.03 -8.08
N PHE A 696 -10.20 12.50 -8.61
CA PHE A 696 -10.04 12.91 -10.00
C PHE A 696 -9.00 12.01 -10.67
N LYS A 697 -9.22 11.63 -11.93
CA LYS A 697 -8.36 10.72 -12.69
C LYS A 697 -8.04 11.27 -14.07
N GLN A 698 -6.80 11.16 -14.51
CA GLN A 698 -6.39 11.46 -15.89
C GLN A 698 -5.30 10.47 -16.34
N THR A 699 -5.11 10.30 -17.65
CA THR A 699 -4.01 9.48 -18.19
C THR A 699 -3.18 10.31 -19.15
N ILE A 700 -1.86 10.31 -18.96
CA ILE A 700 -0.92 11.02 -19.83
C ILE A 700 -0.30 9.97 -20.76
N VAL A 701 -0.36 10.23 -22.08
CA VAL A 701 0.07 9.27 -23.12
C VAL A 701 1.11 9.88 -24.06
N VAL A 702 1.96 9.02 -24.64
CA VAL A 702 2.73 9.37 -25.84
C VAL A 702 1.79 9.41 -27.05
N PRO A 703 1.81 10.47 -27.89
CA PRO A 703 0.97 10.55 -29.07
C PRO A 703 1.44 9.57 -30.15
N ALA A 704 0.49 8.87 -30.78
CA ALA A 704 0.78 7.86 -31.79
C ALA A 704 1.19 8.51 -33.12
N GLN A 705 2.49 8.43 -33.44
CA GLN A 705 3.04 8.92 -34.70
C GLN A 705 2.59 8.04 -35.88
N LYS A 706 2.48 8.64 -37.08
CA LYS A 706 2.05 7.97 -38.31
C LYS A 706 3.00 8.30 -39.44
N PHE A 707 3.67 7.30 -39.96
CA PHE A 707 4.61 7.44 -41.08
C PHE A 707 3.97 7.00 -42.39
N ALA A 708 4.15 7.79 -43.45
CA ALA A 708 4.05 7.32 -44.82
C ALA A 708 5.48 7.19 -45.37
N TYR A 709 5.73 6.16 -46.18
CA TYR A 709 7.08 5.78 -46.57
C TYR A 709 7.31 5.93 -48.08
N GLN A 710 8.52 6.38 -48.44
CA GLN A 710 8.98 6.43 -49.82
C GLN A 710 9.73 5.13 -50.17
N GLY A 711 9.06 4.25 -50.91
CA GLY A 711 9.52 2.88 -51.14
C GLY A 711 10.88 2.73 -51.85
N THR A 712 11.41 3.76 -52.50
CA THR A 712 12.71 3.70 -53.20
C THR A 712 13.91 3.54 -52.26
N PHE A 713 13.82 4.00 -51.01
CA PHE A 713 14.91 3.92 -50.02
C PHE A 713 14.84 2.66 -49.15
N TRP A 714 13.69 1.98 -49.10
CA TRP A 714 13.48 0.81 -48.23
C TRP A 714 13.64 -0.50 -49.01
N LYS A 715 14.35 -1.45 -48.42
CA LYS A 715 14.56 -2.82 -48.95
C LYS A 715 13.19 -3.50 -49.15
N ASN A 716 12.92 -3.94 -50.38
CA ASN A 716 11.61 -4.45 -50.84
C ASN A 716 10.44 -3.44 -50.83
N GLY A 717 10.71 -2.14 -50.66
CA GLY A 717 9.70 -1.07 -50.71
C GLY A 717 8.71 -1.02 -49.54
N LYS A 718 9.04 -1.64 -48.40
CA LYS A 718 8.07 -1.88 -47.30
C LYS A 718 8.01 -0.84 -46.18
N GLY A 719 8.89 0.17 -46.16
CA GLY A 719 8.86 1.25 -45.17
C GLY A 719 9.38 0.91 -43.77
N GLU A 720 9.36 -0.37 -43.39
CA GLU A 720 9.78 -0.85 -42.07
C GLU A 720 10.76 -2.02 -42.25
N GLY A 721 11.89 -1.98 -41.53
CA GLY A 721 13.01 -2.91 -41.69
C GLY A 721 14.28 -2.19 -42.15
N VAL A 722 14.76 -2.46 -43.37
CA VAL A 722 16.08 -2.00 -43.82
C VAL A 722 15.98 -0.81 -44.79
N PHE A 723 16.64 0.29 -44.45
CA PHE A 723 16.88 1.47 -45.29
C PHE A 723 18.23 1.31 -46.01
N ASN A 724 18.30 1.57 -47.31
CA ASN A 724 19.53 1.48 -48.09
C ASN A 724 20.27 2.83 -48.13
N VAL A 725 21.55 2.83 -47.76
CA VAL A 725 22.47 3.96 -47.99
C VAL A 725 23.39 3.58 -49.13
N ASN A 726 23.32 4.38 -50.20
CA ASN A 726 23.97 4.11 -51.47
C ASN A 726 25.21 5.01 -51.62
N PRO A 727 26.08 4.71 -52.60
CA PRO A 727 26.98 5.73 -53.12
C PRO A 727 26.21 6.88 -53.75
N ILE A 728 26.82 8.06 -53.79
CA ILE A 728 26.26 9.20 -54.52
C ILE A 728 26.13 8.89 -56.03
N VAL A 729 25.31 9.63 -56.75
CA VAL A 729 25.09 9.39 -58.18
C VAL A 729 26.19 10.06 -58.98
N TYR A 730 26.95 9.26 -59.74
CA TYR A 730 28.06 9.72 -60.58
C TYR A 730 27.69 10.93 -61.48
N ASN A 731 28.56 11.93 -61.44
CA ASN A 731 28.48 13.20 -62.16
C ASN A 731 29.87 13.69 -62.63
N THR A 732 29.85 14.62 -63.59
CA THR A 732 31.02 15.35 -64.09
C THR A 732 30.86 16.85 -63.88
N ASN A 733 31.95 17.62 -63.94
CA ASN A 733 31.91 19.07 -63.75
C ASN A 733 31.06 19.84 -64.78
N ASN A 734 30.64 19.18 -65.87
CA ASN A 734 29.81 19.77 -66.93
C ASN A 734 28.33 19.34 -66.81
N ASP A 735 28.00 18.35 -65.98
CA ASP A 735 26.60 17.96 -65.74
C ASP A 735 25.88 19.05 -64.93
N ASN A 736 24.59 19.25 -65.18
CA ASN A 736 23.76 20.18 -64.42
C ASN A 736 22.76 19.40 -63.55
N PRO A 737 23.02 19.21 -62.24
CA PRO A 737 22.16 18.42 -61.36
C PRO A 737 20.74 18.99 -61.26
N SER A 738 20.60 20.32 -61.38
CA SER A 738 19.34 21.04 -61.22
C SER A 738 18.42 20.99 -62.45
N THR A 739 18.93 20.57 -63.61
CA THR A 739 18.13 20.38 -64.83
C THR A 739 18.10 18.94 -65.34
N GLY A 740 18.93 18.06 -64.79
CA GLY A 740 19.11 16.69 -65.29
C GLY A 740 19.82 16.61 -66.64
N GLN A 741 20.39 17.72 -67.14
CA GLN A 741 21.19 17.73 -68.35
C GLN A 741 22.52 17.01 -68.08
N LYS A 742 22.77 15.95 -68.85
CA LYS A 742 24.09 15.33 -68.99
C LYS A 742 24.70 15.69 -70.34
N ASP A 743 25.93 16.19 -70.31
CA ASP A 743 26.66 16.62 -71.51
C ASP A 743 27.43 15.43 -72.14
N PRO A 744 27.84 15.51 -73.43
CA PRO A 744 28.52 14.40 -74.09
C PRO A 744 29.90 14.11 -73.50
N HIS A 745 29.98 13.11 -72.63
CA HIS A 745 31.21 12.75 -71.93
C HIS A 745 32.30 12.24 -72.89
N VAL A 746 33.33 13.05 -73.10
CA VAL A 746 34.60 12.64 -73.70
C VAL A 746 35.61 12.41 -72.57
N TYR A 747 36.36 11.33 -72.64
CA TYR A 747 37.36 10.98 -71.62
C TYR A 747 38.64 11.83 -71.80
N PRO A 748 39.32 12.29 -70.73
CA PRO A 748 40.52 13.14 -70.83
C PRO A 748 41.60 12.54 -71.73
N GLY A 749 42.04 13.33 -72.71
CA GLY A 749 42.95 12.93 -73.79
C GLY A 749 42.84 13.85 -75.01
N ASP A 750 41.65 14.44 -75.23
CA ASP A 750 41.47 15.62 -76.06
C ASP A 750 41.33 16.90 -75.21
N ALA A 751 41.19 18.05 -75.86
CA ALA A 751 41.09 19.36 -75.19
C ALA A 751 39.68 19.68 -74.63
N ASN A 752 38.72 18.75 -74.73
CA ASN A 752 37.32 18.94 -74.32
C ASN A 752 36.86 17.92 -73.26
N GLY A 753 37.74 17.03 -72.79
CA GLY A 753 37.40 15.92 -71.90
C GLY A 753 36.79 16.37 -70.55
N CYS A 754 35.77 15.65 -70.10
CA CYS A 754 35.07 15.91 -68.85
C CYS A 754 35.87 15.38 -67.65
N ALA A 755 36.23 16.25 -66.72
CA ALA A 755 36.79 15.84 -65.43
C ALA A 755 35.69 15.39 -64.44
N LEU A 756 36.03 14.42 -63.57
CA LEU A 756 35.24 14.02 -62.40
C LEU A 756 34.85 15.24 -61.56
N ALA A 757 33.56 15.37 -61.21
CA ALA A 757 33.15 16.35 -60.22
C ALA A 757 33.55 15.90 -58.81
N ASP A 758 33.34 14.62 -58.48
CA ASP A 758 33.67 14.06 -57.18
C ASP A 758 34.04 12.56 -57.24
N TYR A 759 34.38 11.98 -56.10
CA TYR A 759 34.64 10.55 -55.89
C TYR A 759 33.43 9.84 -55.28
N SER A 760 33.47 8.51 -55.22
CA SER A 760 32.38 7.71 -54.64
C SER A 760 32.26 7.93 -53.13
N HIS A 761 31.44 8.88 -52.69
CA HIS A 761 31.02 9.01 -51.29
C HIS A 761 29.81 8.11 -51.00
N ILE A 762 29.65 7.62 -49.77
CA ILE A 762 28.48 6.82 -49.35
C ILE A 762 27.69 7.61 -48.30
N GLU A 763 26.54 8.14 -48.71
CA GLU A 763 25.65 8.93 -47.87
C GLU A 763 24.19 8.87 -48.33
N ALA A 764 23.26 9.17 -47.43
CA ALA A 764 21.85 9.41 -47.74
C ALA A 764 21.18 10.26 -46.67
N ASP A 765 20.11 10.95 -47.04
CA ASP A 765 19.19 11.55 -46.06
C ASP A 765 18.15 10.52 -45.62
N LEU A 766 18.12 10.19 -44.33
CA LEU A 766 17.15 9.27 -43.74
C LEU A 766 15.70 9.76 -43.85
N VAL A 767 15.48 11.08 -43.91
CA VAL A 767 14.15 11.70 -44.06
C VAL A 767 13.55 11.41 -45.43
N ASN A 768 14.38 11.23 -46.48
CA ASN A 768 13.89 10.88 -47.82
C ASN A 768 13.19 9.50 -47.88
N GLY A 769 13.34 8.65 -46.86
CA GLY A 769 12.55 7.41 -46.71
C GLY A 769 11.10 7.64 -46.28
N TYR A 770 10.71 8.88 -45.98
CA TYR A 770 9.40 9.25 -45.43
C TYR A 770 8.70 10.30 -46.30
N LEU A 771 7.38 10.37 -46.19
CA LEU A 771 6.51 11.28 -46.93
C LEU A 771 5.52 11.94 -45.98
N TYR A 772 5.12 13.18 -46.26
CA TYR A 772 4.05 13.85 -45.51
C TYR A 772 2.74 13.08 -45.71
N GLU A 773 2.14 12.59 -44.62
CA GLU A 773 1.02 11.64 -44.68
C GLU A 773 -0.17 12.14 -45.51
N PRO A 774 -0.67 13.39 -45.37
CA PRO A 774 -1.87 13.84 -46.08
C PRO A 774 -1.70 14.03 -47.59
N THR A 775 -0.49 14.32 -48.08
CA THR A 775 -0.22 14.68 -49.49
C THR A 775 0.62 13.65 -50.24
N LYS A 776 1.32 12.75 -49.54
CA LYS A 776 2.33 11.82 -50.06
C LYS A 776 3.49 12.51 -50.81
N THR A 777 3.78 13.76 -50.47
CA THR A 777 4.97 14.50 -50.96
C THR A 777 6.17 14.30 -50.03
N PRO A 778 7.40 14.60 -50.47
CA PRO A 778 8.55 14.74 -49.56
C PRO A 778 8.25 15.72 -48.42
N LEU A 779 8.90 15.51 -47.28
CA LEU A 779 8.80 16.34 -46.08
C LEU A 779 9.61 17.64 -46.27
N THR A 780 9.07 18.79 -45.87
CA THR A 780 9.76 20.09 -45.96
C THR A 780 10.01 20.78 -44.62
N ASN A 781 9.45 20.27 -43.52
CA ASN A 781 9.67 20.75 -42.16
C ASN A 781 9.35 19.64 -41.13
N LEU A 782 9.85 19.78 -39.91
CA LEU A 782 9.68 18.79 -38.84
C LEU A 782 8.20 18.54 -38.47
N ALA A 783 7.35 19.57 -38.53
CA ALA A 783 5.94 19.45 -38.14
C ALA A 783 5.13 18.54 -39.08
N GLN A 784 5.54 18.43 -40.35
CA GLN A 784 5.00 17.43 -41.29
C GLN A 784 5.44 15.99 -40.94
N PHE A 785 6.54 15.81 -40.20
CA PHE A 785 7.15 14.52 -39.93
C PHE A 785 6.76 13.92 -38.57
N ILE A 786 6.79 14.74 -37.52
CA ILE A 786 6.38 14.37 -36.16
C ILE A 786 5.27 15.31 -35.71
N GLN A 787 4.14 14.73 -35.32
CA GLN A 787 2.96 15.45 -34.87
C GLN A 787 2.93 15.53 -33.33
N TYR A 788 2.14 16.45 -32.77
CA TYR A 788 1.90 16.56 -31.33
C TYR A 788 3.16 16.83 -30.48
N ILE A 789 4.13 17.60 -30.99
CA ILE A 789 5.33 18.04 -30.27
C ILE A 789 5.35 19.57 -30.05
N ARG A 790 5.77 20.01 -28.85
CA ARG A 790 5.91 21.43 -28.49
C ARG A 790 7.32 21.95 -28.82
N ASN A 791 7.51 23.27 -28.81
CA ASN A 791 8.77 23.97 -29.12
C ASN A 791 10.05 23.40 -28.47
N CYS A 792 9.95 22.90 -27.23
CA CYS A 792 11.05 22.37 -26.44
C CYS A 792 11.30 20.85 -26.59
N ALA A 793 10.62 20.16 -27.52
CA ALA A 793 10.90 18.77 -27.85
C ALA A 793 12.09 18.66 -28.82
N GLU A 794 12.94 17.65 -28.64
CA GLU A 794 14.05 17.33 -29.57
C GLU A 794 13.68 16.11 -30.42
N VAL A 795 13.91 16.18 -31.74
CA VAL A 795 13.74 15.06 -32.67
C VAL A 795 15.04 14.77 -33.40
N LYS A 796 15.49 13.52 -33.35
CA LYS A 796 16.73 13.08 -34.03
C LYS A 796 16.72 11.59 -34.37
N PHE A 797 17.34 11.25 -35.49
CA PHE A 797 17.83 9.91 -35.75
C PHE A 797 19.17 9.71 -35.05
N VAL A 798 19.36 8.53 -34.44
CA VAL A 798 20.57 8.15 -33.71
C VAL A 798 20.91 6.68 -33.95
N PHE A 799 22.19 6.32 -33.84
CA PHE A 799 22.61 4.91 -33.84
C PHE A 799 22.04 4.20 -32.61
N ASP A 800 21.43 3.03 -32.81
CA ASP A 800 20.73 2.32 -31.74
C ASP A 800 21.72 1.51 -30.89
N LYS A 801 22.39 2.24 -29.98
CA LYS A 801 23.41 1.77 -29.01
C LYS A 801 23.02 0.47 -28.30
N ASP A 802 21.74 0.30 -27.99
CA ASP A 802 21.20 -0.87 -27.29
C ASP A 802 21.08 -2.10 -28.20
N ARG A 803 20.96 -1.88 -29.53
CA ARG A 803 20.87 -2.92 -30.55
C ARG A 803 22.22 -3.29 -31.18
N LEU A 804 23.24 -2.44 -31.08
CA LEU A 804 24.60 -2.70 -31.61
C LEU A 804 25.14 -4.09 -31.22
N ALA A 805 24.91 -4.50 -29.97
CA ALA A 805 25.41 -5.77 -29.42
C ALA A 805 24.85 -7.03 -30.09
N ASN A 806 23.79 -6.91 -30.91
CA ASN A 806 23.22 -8.04 -31.67
C ASN A 806 24.00 -8.37 -32.96
N TYR A 807 25.00 -7.56 -33.32
CA TYR A 807 25.75 -7.67 -34.57
C TYR A 807 27.24 -7.87 -34.29
N GLU A 808 27.78 -9.05 -34.60
CA GLU A 808 29.17 -9.44 -34.27
C GLU A 808 30.22 -8.48 -34.85
N TYR A 809 30.01 -7.97 -36.07
CA TYR A 809 30.90 -7.01 -36.72
C TYR A 809 30.83 -5.59 -36.12
N LEU A 810 29.85 -5.29 -35.27
CA LEU A 810 29.78 -4.07 -34.46
C LEU A 810 30.40 -4.26 -33.06
N ALA A 811 30.93 -5.44 -32.75
CA ALA A 811 31.67 -5.65 -31.50
C ALA A 811 32.87 -4.68 -31.43
N GLY A 812 33.04 -4.04 -30.27
CA GLY A 812 34.05 -3.01 -30.06
C GLY A 812 33.60 -1.58 -30.37
N TYR A 813 32.64 -1.37 -31.29
CA TYR A 813 32.15 -0.04 -31.65
C TYR A 813 31.49 0.70 -30.48
N LYS A 814 31.48 2.04 -30.56
CA LYS A 814 30.88 2.96 -29.58
C LYS A 814 30.05 4.02 -30.29
N VAL A 815 28.94 4.38 -29.66
CA VAL A 815 28.10 5.51 -30.06
C VAL A 815 28.39 6.69 -29.13
N SER A 816 28.45 7.91 -29.66
CA SER A 816 28.53 9.16 -28.89
C SER A 816 27.33 9.35 -27.94
N ASP A 817 27.48 10.23 -26.94
CA ASP A 817 26.46 10.43 -25.90
C ASP A 817 25.17 11.10 -26.43
N ASP A 818 25.27 11.87 -27.51
CA ASP A 818 24.12 12.45 -28.23
C ASP A 818 23.46 11.48 -29.22
N GLY A 819 24.10 10.34 -29.49
CA GLY A 819 23.65 9.27 -30.40
C GLY A 819 24.07 9.42 -31.87
N THR A 820 24.74 10.51 -32.26
CA THR A 820 24.93 10.87 -33.68
C THR A 820 26.17 10.31 -34.36
N GLN A 821 27.13 9.73 -33.62
CA GLN A 821 28.44 9.32 -34.16
C GLN A 821 28.72 7.85 -33.85
N LEU A 822 29.28 7.11 -34.81
CA LEU A 822 29.65 5.71 -34.68
C LEU A 822 31.17 5.52 -34.85
N TRP A 823 31.84 5.14 -33.77
CA TRP A 823 33.30 4.98 -33.68
C TRP A 823 33.67 3.51 -33.51
N SER A 824 34.78 3.05 -34.11
CA SER A 824 35.27 1.66 -33.96
C SER A 824 36.04 1.38 -32.66
N GLN A 825 36.26 2.42 -31.85
CA GLN A 825 36.94 2.38 -30.55
C GLN A 825 36.29 3.41 -29.61
N ALA A 826 37.01 3.92 -28.60
CA ALA A 826 36.53 5.04 -27.81
C ALA A 826 36.21 6.27 -28.70
N VAL A 827 35.19 7.03 -28.30
CA VAL A 827 34.77 8.28 -28.97
C VAL A 827 35.95 9.25 -28.96
N GLY A 828 36.26 9.82 -30.13
CA GLY A 828 37.39 10.73 -30.32
C GLY A 828 37.07 12.19 -29.98
N ALA A 829 37.87 13.10 -30.53
CA ALA A 829 37.50 14.52 -30.59
C ALA A 829 36.31 14.73 -31.53
N THR A 830 35.62 15.86 -31.39
CA THR A 830 34.51 16.27 -32.27
C THR A 830 34.92 16.14 -33.75
N PRO A 831 34.11 15.50 -34.61
CA PRO A 831 34.38 15.45 -36.04
C PRO A 831 34.39 16.85 -36.66
N VAL A 832 35.06 16.96 -37.80
CA VAL A 832 35.35 18.22 -38.48
C VAL A 832 34.17 18.64 -39.38
N ASP A 833 33.84 19.94 -39.38
CA ASP A 833 32.80 20.59 -40.21
C ASP A 833 33.38 21.94 -40.66
N ASN A 834 33.88 21.99 -41.89
CA ASN A 834 34.35 23.21 -42.57
C ASN A 834 33.64 23.41 -43.92
N GLU A 835 33.17 22.34 -44.55
CA GLU A 835 32.57 22.42 -45.88
C GLU A 835 31.13 22.97 -45.80
N THR A 836 30.94 24.18 -46.34
CA THR A 836 29.67 24.91 -46.31
C THR A 836 29.04 25.07 -47.70
N ALA A 837 29.62 24.43 -48.71
CA ALA A 837 29.17 24.48 -50.10
C ALA A 837 27.84 23.72 -50.30
N TYR A 838 27.16 23.96 -51.43
CA TYR A 838 25.96 23.22 -51.78
C TYR A 838 26.31 21.79 -52.24
N ASN A 839 25.99 20.80 -51.40
CA ASN A 839 26.12 19.39 -51.73
C ASN A 839 24.91 18.96 -52.57
N HIS A 840 25.16 18.76 -53.87
CA HIS A 840 24.16 18.37 -54.85
C HIS A 840 23.60 16.94 -54.64
N ASN A 841 24.22 16.10 -53.81
CA ASN A 841 23.79 14.71 -53.57
C ASN A 841 22.61 14.65 -52.60
N ILE A 842 22.68 15.45 -51.53
CA ILE A 842 21.61 15.65 -50.53
C ILE A 842 20.74 16.89 -50.81
N LEU A 843 21.03 17.61 -51.90
CA LEU A 843 20.29 18.79 -52.38
C LEU A 843 20.23 19.98 -51.39
N MET A 844 21.26 20.15 -50.55
CA MET A 844 21.36 21.25 -49.57
C MET A 844 22.81 21.67 -49.32
N ASN A 845 23.01 22.79 -48.60
CA ASN A 845 24.34 23.16 -48.09
C ASN A 845 24.86 22.09 -47.12
N ASP A 846 26.14 21.72 -47.24
CA ASP A 846 26.80 20.78 -46.33
C ASP A 846 27.09 21.41 -44.95
N GLU A 847 26.92 22.73 -44.79
CA GLU A 847 26.94 23.44 -43.49
C GLU A 847 26.14 22.69 -42.41
N ARG A 848 26.75 22.40 -41.24
CA ARG A 848 26.22 21.54 -40.15
C ARG A 848 26.24 20.03 -40.45
N ILE A 849 27.00 19.58 -41.46
CA ILE A 849 27.27 18.18 -41.80
C ILE A 849 28.78 17.97 -41.72
N TYR A 850 29.21 16.89 -41.08
CA TYR A 850 30.63 16.63 -40.88
C TYR A 850 31.31 16.25 -42.20
N ASP A 851 32.44 16.90 -42.51
CA ASP A 851 33.27 16.71 -43.71
C ASP A 851 33.49 15.21 -44.00
N TYR A 852 33.61 14.79 -45.27
CA TYR A 852 33.85 13.38 -45.59
C TYR A 852 35.14 12.83 -44.96
N ILE A 853 36.22 13.62 -45.00
CA ILE A 853 37.55 13.24 -44.49
C ILE A 853 37.62 13.48 -42.98
N GLN A 854 37.85 12.41 -42.20
CA GLN A 854 37.82 12.42 -40.74
C GLN A 854 38.92 11.53 -40.14
N ASN A 855 38.87 11.34 -38.81
CA ASN A 855 39.75 10.42 -38.11
C ASN A 855 39.45 8.94 -38.46
N ASP A 856 40.50 8.14 -38.70
CA ASP A 856 40.42 6.71 -39.03
C ASP A 856 39.52 5.84 -38.13
N ALA A 857 39.27 6.27 -36.89
CA ALA A 857 38.42 5.58 -35.92
C ALA A 857 36.91 5.91 -36.04
N LEU A 858 36.55 7.00 -36.73
CA LEU A 858 35.16 7.36 -36.99
C LEU A 858 34.68 6.61 -38.24
N ALA A 859 33.56 5.90 -38.12
CA ALA A 859 32.99 5.13 -39.22
C ALA A 859 31.86 5.88 -39.92
N ALA A 860 30.95 6.48 -39.15
CA ALA A 860 29.76 7.14 -39.67
C ALA A 860 29.21 8.21 -38.71
N THR A 861 28.52 9.21 -39.24
CA THR A 861 27.72 10.19 -38.47
C THR A 861 26.28 10.28 -38.99
N ILE A 862 25.40 10.88 -38.18
CA ILE A 862 24.01 11.21 -38.50
C ILE A 862 23.76 12.69 -38.15
N ASN A 863 23.80 13.55 -39.16
CA ASN A 863 23.69 14.99 -39.01
C ASN A 863 22.23 15.44 -39.18
N ASN A 864 21.58 15.72 -38.04
CA ASN A 864 20.15 16.06 -37.96
C ASN A 864 19.92 17.58 -38.17
N LYS A 865 19.17 17.94 -39.22
CA LYS A 865 18.69 19.30 -39.53
C LYS A 865 17.16 19.31 -39.47
N MET A 866 16.63 19.58 -38.29
CA MET A 866 15.20 19.51 -37.99
C MET A 866 14.70 20.86 -37.45
N GLY A 867 13.59 21.34 -38.01
CA GLY A 867 12.90 22.54 -37.56
C GLY A 867 11.57 22.77 -38.26
N ALA A 868 10.75 23.65 -37.68
CA ALA A 868 9.58 24.20 -38.35
C ALA A 868 9.33 25.63 -37.84
N ASP A 869 8.86 26.51 -38.71
CA ASP A 869 8.31 27.79 -38.28
C ASP A 869 6.97 27.59 -37.54
N ALA A 870 6.51 28.64 -36.86
CA ALA A 870 5.28 28.56 -36.05
C ALA A 870 4.00 28.37 -36.89
N VAL A 871 3.97 28.77 -38.15
CA VAL A 871 2.82 28.62 -39.06
C VAL A 871 2.71 27.18 -39.56
N GLU A 872 3.84 26.52 -39.84
CA GLU A 872 3.86 25.10 -40.20
C GLU A 872 3.59 24.19 -38.99
N ASN A 873 4.10 24.55 -37.80
CA ASN A 873 3.83 23.79 -36.58
C ASN A 873 2.35 23.87 -36.15
N GLN A 874 1.74 25.07 -36.18
CA GLN A 874 0.34 25.28 -35.79
C GLN A 874 -0.65 24.36 -36.55
N LYS A 875 -0.34 23.97 -37.79
CA LYS A 875 -1.17 23.04 -38.60
C LYS A 875 -1.18 21.59 -38.09
N ASN A 876 -0.15 21.19 -37.34
CA ASN A 876 0.11 19.81 -36.92
C ASN A 876 -0.05 19.60 -35.41
N LEU A 877 -0.58 20.62 -34.72
CA LEU A 877 -0.93 20.60 -33.30
C LEU A 877 -2.45 20.46 -33.10
N PRO A 878 -2.90 19.92 -31.96
CA PRO A 878 -4.33 19.81 -31.63
C PRO A 878 -5.00 21.16 -31.29
N TRP A 879 -4.20 22.22 -31.17
CA TRP A 879 -4.60 23.56 -30.74
C TRP A 879 -3.83 24.60 -31.56
N ASN A 880 -4.32 25.84 -31.65
CA ASN A 880 -3.71 26.92 -32.45
C ASN A 880 -2.44 27.54 -31.81
N TYR A 881 -1.57 26.75 -31.18
CA TYR A 881 -0.34 27.23 -30.57
C TYR A 881 0.61 27.85 -31.61
N ASN A 882 1.24 28.97 -31.28
CA ASN A 882 2.13 29.72 -32.17
C ASN A 882 3.61 29.48 -31.78
N GLU A 883 4.10 28.28 -32.04
CA GLU A 883 5.40 27.79 -31.55
C GLU A 883 6.34 27.34 -32.68
N THR A 884 7.57 27.83 -32.71
CA THR A 884 8.65 27.29 -33.56
C THR A 884 9.19 25.97 -33.01
N LEU A 885 9.52 25.01 -33.87
CA LEU A 885 10.20 23.76 -33.47
C LEU A 885 11.71 23.84 -33.73
N MET A 886 12.52 23.39 -32.77
CA MET A 886 13.97 23.22 -32.86
C MET A 886 14.69 24.47 -33.45
N THR A 887 15.16 24.44 -34.70
CA THR A 887 15.86 25.59 -35.30
C THR A 887 14.94 26.75 -35.73
N GLY A 888 13.63 26.54 -35.74
CA GLY A 888 12.62 27.52 -36.16
C GLY A 888 12.58 27.80 -37.68
N ASN A 889 13.54 27.26 -38.44
CA ASN A 889 13.52 27.22 -39.89
C ASN A 889 12.69 26.03 -40.38
N ASN A 890 12.10 26.12 -41.57
CA ASN A 890 11.49 24.96 -42.22
C ASN A 890 12.59 24.08 -42.83
N GLU A 891 13.12 23.15 -42.03
CA GLU A 891 14.11 22.14 -42.43
C GLU A 891 13.72 20.75 -41.88
N CYS A 892 13.86 19.70 -42.69
CA CYS A 892 13.67 18.33 -42.24
C CYS A 892 14.61 17.41 -43.02
N SER A 893 15.73 17.07 -42.39
CA SER A 893 16.79 16.25 -42.97
C SER A 893 17.59 15.54 -41.87
N SER A 894 18.11 14.36 -42.17
CA SER A 894 19.04 13.63 -41.30
C SER A 894 20.03 12.84 -42.16
N VAL A 895 21.15 13.47 -42.49
CA VAL A 895 22.15 12.89 -43.40
C VAL A 895 23.01 11.89 -42.63
N ILE A 896 22.95 10.62 -43.05
CA ILE A 896 23.88 9.57 -42.62
C ILE A 896 24.99 9.40 -43.66
N ARG A 897 26.24 9.45 -43.21
CA ARG A 897 27.46 9.49 -44.06
C ARG A 897 28.48 8.49 -43.55
N LEU A 898 29.17 7.77 -44.43
CA LEU A 898 30.41 7.04 -44.12
C LEU A 898 31.62 7.96 -44.30
N HIS A 899 32.65 7.81 -43.46
CA HIS A 899 33.83 8.68 -43.48
C HIS A 899 35.06 8.07 -44.14
N GLU A 900 36.00 8.96 -44.47
CA GLU A 900 37.14 8.73 -45.34
C GLU A 900 38.44 9.19 -44.68
N THR A 901 39.54 8.55 -45.04
CA THR A 901 40.90 9.00 -44.67
C THR A 901 41.45 9.94 -45.75
N ASP A 902 41.10 9.69 -47.02
CA ASP A 902 41.38 10.55 -48.17
C ASP A 902 40.44 10.20 -49.34
N LYS A 903 40.54 10.94 -50.47
CA LYS A 903 39.67 10.78 -51.65
C LYS A 903 39.65 9.37 -52.26
N LEU A 904 40.65 8.53 -51.98
CA LEU A 904 40.84 7.19 -52.51
C LEU A 904 40.57 6.09 -51.46
N ASN A 905 40.31 6.43 -50.18
CA ASN A 905 40.24 5.50 -49.06
C ASN A 905 39.15 5.87 -48.03
N GLY A 906 38.14 5.03 -47.88
CA GLY A 906 37.26 5.02 -46.69
C GLY A 906 38.03 4.71 -45.40
N THR A 907 37.59 5.20 -44.24
CA THR A 907 38.34 4.95 -42.98
C THR A 907 38.39 3.45 -42.63
N PRO A 908 39.43 2.97 -41.93
CA PRO A 908 39.49 1.60 -41.39
C PRO A 908 38.31 1.21 -40.47
N ALA A 909 37.56 2.21 -39.96
CA ALA A 909 36.32 2.04 -39.22
C ALA A 909 35.08 1.94 -40.14
N ALA A 910 35.00 2.75 -41.20
CA ALA A 910 33.90 2.75 -42.17
C ALA A 910 33.91 1.51 -43.09
N LEU A 911 35.09 1.09 -43.57
CA LEU A 911 35.27 -0.05 -44.49
C LEU A 911 34.63 -1.36 -43.99
N LYS A 912 34.50 -1.53 -42.67
CA LYS A 912 33.90 -2.72 -42.04
C LYS A 912 32.37 -2.71 -42.05
N LEU A 913 31.74 -1.56 -42.30
CA LEU A 913 30.29 -1.38 -42.38
C LEU A 913 29.75 -1.57 -43.81
N VAL A 914 30.62 -1.53 -44.82
CA VAL A 914 30.28 -1.74 -46.22
C VAL A 914 29.71 -3.16 -46.41
N GLY A 915 28.54 -3.26 -47.04
CA GLY A 915 27.80 -4.51 -47.18
C GLY A 915 27.20 -5.05 -45.88
N LYS A 916 27.09 -4.24 -44.82
CA LYS A 916 26.51 -4.61 -43.51
C LYS A 916 25.28 -3.80 -43.16
N GLU A 917 24.60 -4.19 -42.08
CA GLU A 917 23.40 -3.52 -41.54
C GLU A 917 23.73 -2.94 -40.16
N VAL A 918 23.35 -1.68 -39.91
CA VAL A 918 23.64 -0.95 -38.66
C VAL A 918 22.31 -0.45 -38.08
N PRO A 919 21.95 -0.77 -36.83
CA PRO A 919 20.64 -0.43 -36.30
C PRO A 919 20.58 1.07 -35.95
N VAL A 920 19.49 1.73 -36.35
CA VAL A 920 19.21 3.15 -36.17
C VAL A 920 17.81 3.32 -35.59
N LYS A 921 17.59 4.37 -34.79
CA LYS A 921 16.29 4.73 -34.25
C LYS A 921 15.99 6.22 -34.41
N LEU A 922 14.74 6.53 -34.74
CA LEU A 922 14.19 7.89 -34.66
C LEU A 922 13.64 8.08 -33.24
N VAL A 923 14.12 9.13 -32.57
CA VAL A 923 13.82 9.42 -31.18
C VAL A 923 13.14 10.78 -31.08
N VAL A 924 12.09 10.85 -30.27
CA VAL A 924 11.45 12.10 -29.84
C VAL A 924 11.65 12.22 -28.33
N ALA A 925 12.42 13.23 -27.91
CA ALA A 925 12.50 13.64 -26.51
C ALA A 925 11.38 14.65 -26.25
N TYR A 926 10.26 14.18 -25.71
CA TYR A 926 9.12 15.03 -25.36
C TYR A 926 9.43 15.91 -24.13
N ASN A 927 10.30 15.42 -23.25
CA ASN A 927 10.95 16.14 -22.14
C ASN A 927 12.14 15.28 -21.63
N GLU A 928 12.90 15.79 -20.64
CA GLU A 928 14.08 15.11 -20.08
C GLU A 928 13.79 13.70 -19.50
N TYR A 929 12.54 13.41 -19.12
CA TYR A 929 12.13 12.12 -18.55
C TYR A 929 11.56 11.13 -19.59
N ASN A 930 11.27 11.58 -20.82
CA ASN A 930 10.51 10.85 -21.83
C ASN A 930 11.18 10.96 -23.21
N VAL A 931 12.30 10.25 -23.35
CA VAL A 931 13.08 10.08 -24.59
C VAL A 931 12.63 8.79 -25.26
N ILE A 932 11.76 8.90 -26.28
CA ILE A 932 10.99 7.77 -26.80
C ILE A 932 11.43 7.39 -28.23
N PRO A 933 11.79 6.12 -28.50
CA PRO A 933 11.99 5.64 -29.86
C PRO A 933 10.63 5.52 -30.56
N VAL A 934 10.37 6.36 -31.56
CA VAL A 934 9.11 6.34 -32.34
C VAL A 934 9.21 5.49 -33.61
N GLN A 935 10.43 5.21 -34.07
CA GLN A 935 10.71 4.25 -35.15
C GLN A 935 12.08 3.59 -34.92
N GLN A 936 12.21 2.30 -35.23
CA GLN A 936 13.48 1.55 -35.17
C GLN A 936 13.67 0.75 -36.45
N PHE A 937 14.87 0.78 -37.02
CA PHE A 937 15.16 0.20 -38.32
C PHE A 937 16.64 -0.15 -38.47
N GLU A 938 17.03 -0.70 -39.62
CA GLU A 938 18.42 -0.99 -39.98
C GLU A 938 18.84 -0.11 -41.16
N VAL A 939 20.06 0.42 -41.13
CA VAL A 939 20.72 1.07 -42.27
C VAL A 939 21.67 0.08 -42.93
N HIS A 940 21.47 -0.22 -44.21
CA HIS A 940 22.37 -1.04 -45.01
C HIS A 940 23.25 -0.16 -45.90
N PHE A 941 24.55 -0.11 -45.61
CA PHE A 941 25.53 0.51 -46.50
C PHE A 941 25.81 -0.46 -47.65
N ILE A 942 25.40 -0.10 -48.87
CA ILE A 942 25.46 -0.99 -50.04
C ILE A 942 26.90 -1.25 -50.48
N ASN A 943 27.17 -2.47 -50.96
CA ASN A 943 28.41 -2.78 -51.70
C ASN A 943 28.39 -2.00 -53.03
N PRO A 944 29.25 -0.99 -53.23
CA PRO A 944 29.10 -0.01 -54.32
C PRO A 944 29.46 -0.56 -55.70
N LEU A 945 30.31 -1.58 -55.73
CA LEU A 945 30.91 -2.17 -56.91
C LEU A 945 31.00 -3.69 -56.73
N THR A 946 30.88 -4.43 -57.84
CA THR A 946 31.02 -5.88 -57.90
C THR A 946 32.00 -6.27 -59.02
N ILE A 947 32.61 -7.45 -58.91
CA ILE A 947 33.53 -8.00 -59.91
C ILE A 947 33.00 -9.33 -60.44
N ASP A 948 32.97 -9.47 -61.77
CA ASP A 948 32.89 -10.77 -62.43
C ASP A 948 33.96 -10.87 -63.53
N GLY A 949 34.20 -12.08 -64.04
CA GLY A 949 35.21 -12.33 -65.05
C GLY A 949 35.70 -13.77 -65.09
N ALA A 950 36.32 -14.13 -66.21
CA ALA A 950 36.91 -15.44 -66.46
C ALA A 950 38.02 -15.32 -67.50
N ILE A 951 39.08 -16.11 -67.35
CA ILE A 951 40.15 -16.23 -68.35
C ILE A 951 39.81 -17.44 -69.23
N SER A 952 39.47 -17.20 -70.50
CA SER A 952 39.08 -18.25 -71.45
C SER A 952 40.26 -18.90 -72.18
N ASP A 953 41.35 -18.16 -72.33
CA ASP A 953 42.56 -18.61 -73.02
C ASP A 953 43.39 -19.56 -72.15
N SER A 954 44.33 -20.27 -72.78
CA SER A 954 45.10 -21.35 -72.15
C SER A 954 46.60 -21.16 -72.32
N PHE A 955 47.36 -21.36 -71.25
CA PHE A 955 48.82 -21.42 -71.33
C PHE A 955 49.28 -22.70 -72.04
N ILE A 956 50.48 -22.70 -72.60
CA ILE A 956 51.15 -23.89 -73.15
C ILE A 956 52.34 -24.23 -72.24
N ASP A 957 52.40 -25.46 -71.70
CA ASP A 957 53.54 -25.88 -70.89
C ASP A 957 54.82 -26.02 -71.73
N ALA A 958 55.96 -25.71 -71.11
CA ALA A 958 57.29 -25.70 -71.73
C ALA A 958 57.42 -24.86 -73.02
N GLU A 959 56.61 -23.81 -73.17
CA GLU A 959 56.79 -22.82 -74.24
C GLU A 959 58.09 -22.02 -74.05
N VAL A 960 58.84 -21.80 -75.14
CA VAL A 960 60.09 -21.03 -75.13
C VAL A 960 59.78 -19.57 -74.80
N ASP A 961 60.62 -18.97 -73.95
CA ASP A 961 60.45 -17.64 -73.35
C ASP A 961 59.17 -17.45 -72.52
N GLY A 962 58.53 -18.57 -72.10
CA GLY A 962 57.32 -18.59 -71.27
C GLY A 962 56.03 -18.42 -72.07
N SER A 963 54.90 -18.88 -71.50
CA SER A 963 53.58 -18.76 -72.12
C SER A 963 52.81 -17.59 -71.51
N PHE A 964 52.22 -16.71 -72.34
CA PHE A 964 51.64 -15.43 -71.93
C PHE A 964 50.16 -15.37 -72.31
N LEU A 965 49.32 -14.88 -71.38
CA LEU A 965 47.89 -14.64 -71.59
C LEU A 965 47.54 -13.20 -71.24
N SER A 966 46.84 -12.51 -72.15
CA SER A 966 46.34 -11.15 -71.90
C SER A 966 45.20 -11.20 -70.87
N VAL A 967 45.23 -10.31 -69.87
CA VAL A 967 44.22 -10.25 -68.81
C VAL A 967 43.48 -8.93 -68.71
N ALA A 968 43.97 -7.89 -69.40
CA ALA A 968 43.45 -6.51 -69.35
C ALA A 968 41.98 -6.32 -69.80
N LYS A 969 41.31 -7.37 -70.31
CA LYS A 969 39.92 -7.33 -70.81
C LYS A 969 39.01 -8.43 -70.22
N ASN A 970 39.52 -9.26 -69.31
CA ASN A 970 38.87 -10.51 -68.89
C ASN A 970 37.96 -10.35 -67.66
N PHE A 971 37.84 -9.12 -67.14
CA PHE A 971 37.08 -8.77 -65.95
C PHE A 971 36.12 -7.62 -66.24
N THR A 972 34.90 -7.75 -65.75
CA THR A 972 33.84 -6.76 -65.83
C THR A 972 33.47 -6.34 -64.42
N PHE A 973 33.72 -5.08 -64.07
CA PHE A 973 33.18 -4.51 -62.85
C PHE A 973 31.77 -3.99 -63.14
N THR A 974 30.86 -4.09 -62.17
CA THR A 974 29.48 -3.62 -62.30
C THR A 974 29.07 -2.91 -61.01
N ASP A 975 28.57 -1.68 -61.15
CA ASP A 975 28.22 -0.84 -59.99
C ASP A 975 26.83 -1.13 -59.43
N TRP A 976 26.49 -0.46 -58.33
CA TRP A 976 25.18 -0.61 -57.65
C TRP A 976 23.96 -0.22 -58.52
N ASN A 977 24.14 0.56 -59.59
CA ASN A 977 23.10 0.86 -60.58
C ASN A 977 23.06 -0.15 -61.75
N ASN A 978 23.94 -1.16 -61.76
CA ASN A 978 24.20 -2.08 -62.86
C ASN A 978 24.87 -1.41 -64.08
N TYR A 979 25.65 -0.35 -63.87
CA TYR A 979 26.46 0.27 -64.92
C TYR A 979 27.80 -0.47 -65.03
N PRO A 980 28.30 -0.73 -66.25
CA PRO A 980 29.59 -1.37 -66.44
C PRO A 980 30.73 -0.42 -66.07
N VAL A 981 31.77 -0.94 -65.45
CA VAL A 981 32.94 -0.20 -64.96
C VAL A 981 34.20 -0.92 -65.44
N ALA A 982 35.16 -0.19 -66.02
CA ALA A 982 36.36 -0.76 -66.64
C ALA A 982 37.45 0.30 -66.90
N ALA A 983 38.73 -0.09 -66.83
CA ALA A 983 39.89 0.79 -67.06
C ALA A 983 40.04 1.32 -68.52
N SER A 984 39.07 1.10 -69.40
CA SER A 984 38.98 1.70 -70.73
C SER A 984 37.54 1.61 -71.26
N VAL A 985 37.16 2.53 -72.15
CA VAL A 985 35.86 2.50 -72.83
C VAL A 985 35.93 1.58 -74.05
N ALA A 986 34.96 0.69 -74.22
CA ALA A 986 34.89 -0.23 -75.36
C ALA A 986 34.65 0.50 -76.69
N ASP A 987 35.23 -0.04 -77.77
CA ASP A 987 35.05 0.46 -79.14
C ASP A 987 33.56 0.60 -79.50
N LYS A 988 33.14 1.83 -79.82
CA LYS A 988 31.74 2.17 -80.16
C LYS A 988 30.72 1.90 -79.04
N ALA A 989 31.14 2.04 -77.78
CA ALA A 989 30.24 2.02 -76.63
C ALA A 989 29.03 2.96 -76.81
N THR A 990 27.86 2.55 -76.31
CA THR A 990 26.61 3.31 -76.34
C THR A 990 25.81 3.09 -75.06
N GLY A 991 24.92 4.02 -74.71
CA GLY A 991 24.18 3.97 -73.45
C GLY A 991 25.14 4.01 -72.25
N ASN A 992 24.84 3.25 -71.20
CA ASN A 992 25.62 3.26 -69.96
C ASN A 992 27.10 2.87 -70.13
N ALA A 993 27.47 2.17 -71.22
CA ALA A 993 28.84 1.75 -71.47
C ALA A 993 29.83 2.89 -71.77
N VAL A 994 29.36 4.10 -72.14
CA VAL A 994 30.26 5.25 -72.37
C VAL A 994 30.91 5.77 -71.07
N TYR A 995 30.31 5.45 -69.92
CA TYR A 995 30.74 5.92 -68.60
C TYR A 995 31.84 5.04 -67.97
N ALA A 996 32.16 3.88 -68.55
CA ALA A 996 32.84 2.80 -67.84
C ALA A 996 34.21 3.18 -67.23
N HIS A 997 34.98 4.03 -67.92
CA HIS A 997 36.29 4.50 -67.41
C HIS A 997 36.15 5.60 -66.36
N ALA A 998 35.24 6.56 -66.54
CA ALA A 998 35.05 7.60 -65.54
C ALA A 998 34.38 7.06 -64.26
N LEU A 999 33.57 5.99 -64.35
CA LEU A 999 33.11 5.23 -63.19
C LEU A 999 34.26 4.46 -62.50
N TYR A 1000 35.23 3.95 -63.26
CA TYR A 1000 36.41 3.26 -62.73
C TYR A 1000 37.25 4.21 -61.86
N ASP A 1001 37.43 5.45 -62.34
CA ASP A 1001 38.14 6.50 -61.61
C ASP A 1001 37.31 7.00 -60.40
N TYR A 1002 35.99 7.17 -60.55
CA TYR A 1002 35.05 7.58 -59.49
C TYR A 1002 35.00 6.62 -58.30
N TYR A 1003 34.99 5.30 -58.56
CA TYR A 1003 35.12 4.27 -57.51
C TYR A 1003 36.58 4.07 -57.06
N ALA A 1004 37.54 4.83 -57.61
CA ALA A 1004 38.98 4.77 -57.36
C ALA A 1004 39.59 3.36 -57.51
N VAL A 1005 39.15 2.62 -58.52
CA VAL A 1005 39.56 1.23 -58.78
C VAL A 1005 41.03 1.18 -59.23
N ARG A 1006 41.82 0.31 -58.61
CA ARG A 1006 43.29 0.28 -58.71
C ARG A 1006 43.86 -1.05 -58.25
N GLU A 1007 45.15 -1.25 -58.50
CA GLU A 1007 45.95 -2.34 -57.91
C GLU A 1007 45.34 -3.72 -58.17
N VAL A 1008 44.96 -3.99 -59.44
CA VAL A 1008 44.48 -5.30 -59.88
C VAL A 1008 45.59 -6.34 -59.69
N GLN A 1009 45.46 -7.17 -58.66
CA GLN A 1009 46.50 -8.08 -58.21
C GLN A 1009 46.03 -9.53 -58.28
N PHE A 1010 46.65 -10.30 -59.17
CA PHE A 1010 46.50 -11.76 -59.21
C PHE A 1010 47.41 -12.40 -58.16
N LEU A 1011 46.85 -13.25 -57.30
CA LEU A 1011 47.58 -13.94 -56.23
C LEU A 1011 48.37 -15.14 -56.79
N THR A 1012 49.37 -14.85 -57.62
CA THR A 1012 50.16 -15.87 -58.33
C THR A 1012 51.01 -16.72 -57.38
N ASP A 1013 51.35 -16.19 -56.20
CA ASP A 1013 52.03 -16.86 -55.09
C ASP A 1013 51.16 -17.97 -54.44
N LYS A 1014 49.83 -17.81 -54.47
CA LYS A 1014 48.84 -18.72 -53.89
C LYS A 1014 48.15 -19.60 -54.93
N THR A 1015 48.65 -19.61 -56.17
CA THR A 1015 48.04 -20.38 -57.26
C THR A 1015 48.15 -21.89 -57.02
N THR A 1016 47.00 -22.55 -56.96
CA THR A 1016 46.88 -24.01 -56.87
C THR A 1016 46.56 -24.62 -58.24
N THR A 1017 46.48 -25.94 -58.32
CA THR A 1017 46.32 -26.69 -59.57
C THR A 1017 45.38 -27.88 -59.43
N SER A 1018 44.92 -28.41 -60.56
CA SER A 1018 44.18 -29.68 -60.64
C SER A 1018 45.08 -30.92 -60.82
N LEU A 1019 46.35 -30.83 -60.41
CA LEU A 1019 47.32 -31.92 -60.49
C LEU A 1019 47.46 -32.67 -59.17
N ALA A 1020 47.62 -33.99 -59.26
CA ALA A 1020 48.09 -34.83 -58.17
C ALA A 1020 49.41 -35.51 -58.57
N TRP A 1021 50.31 -35.71 -57.62
CA TRP A 1021 51.53 -36.49 -57.84
C TRP A 1021 51.22 -37.99 -57.80
N ASP A 1022 51.52 -38.71 -58.88
CA ASP A 1022 51.47 -40.16 -58.91
C ASP A 1022 52.88 -40.75 -58.67
N ALA A 1023 53.05 -41.38 -57.51
CA ALA A 1023 54.30 -42.03 -57.12
C ALA A 1023 54.57 -43.35 -57.87
N ALA A 1024 53.57 -43.95 -58.54
CA ALA A 1024 53.76 -45.17 -59.32
C ALA A 1024 54.32 -44.89 -60.73
N THR A 1025 53.93 -43.75 -61.33
CA THR A 1025 54.45 -43.29 -62.63
C THR A 1025 55.52 -42.19 -62.51
N ASN A 1026 55.76 -41.69 -61.30
CA ASN A 1026 56.73 -40.63 -60.97
C ASN A 1026 56.51 -39.35 -61.82
N THR A 1027 55.25 -38.98 -61.98
CA THR A 1027 54.83 -37.77 -62.70
C THR A 1027 53.54 -37.20 -62.11
N TYR A 1028 53.19 -35.98 -62.52
CA TYR A 1028 51.90 -35.38 -62.19
C TYR A 1028 50.82 -35.91 -63.14
N ILE A 1029 49.65 -36.21 -62.59
CA ILE A 1029 48.43 -36.56 -63.32
C ILE A 1029 47.35 -35.53 -63.03
N HIS A 1030 46.52 -35.20 -64.03
CA HIS A 1030 45.30 -34.43 -63.78
C HIS A 1030 44.24 -35.35 -63.16
N LYS A 1031 43.57 -34.87 -62.11
CA LYS A 1031 42.46 -35.55 -61.46
C LYS A 1031 41.26 -34.61 -61.33
N ASP A 1032 40.14 -34.97 -61.95
CA ASP A 1032 38.87 -34.23 -61.87
C ASP A 1032 38.46 -33.96 -60.41
N GLY A 1033 37.92 -32.75 -60.17
CA GLY A 1033 37.52 -32.28 -58.84
C GLY A 1033 38.66 -31.88 -57.90
N THR A 1034 39.91 -31.95 -58.31
CA THR A 1034 41.06 -31.44 -57.52
C THR A 1034 41.26 -29.95 -57.80
N THR A 1035 41.37 -29.13 -56.75
CA THR A 1035 41.55 -27.67 -56.86
C THR A 1035 42.65 -27.10 -55.94
N ASP A 1036 43.29 -27.96 -55.16
CA ASP A 1036 44.22 -27.67 -54.07
C ASP A 1036 45.64 -28.22 -54.31
N GLY A 1037 45.91 -28.77 -55.50
CA GLY A 1037 47.19 -29.38 -55.84
C GLY A 1037 48.32 -28.35 -55.98
N ASN A 1038 49.46 -28.57 -55.34
CA ASN A 1038 50.62 -27.68 -55.43
C ASN A 1038 51.15 -27.52 -56.87
N MET A 1039 51.63 -26.32 -57.21
CA MET A 1039 52.37 -26.06 -58.45
C MET A 1039 53.61 -26.99 -58.58
N PRO A 1040 53.85 -27.61 -59.74
CA PRO A 1040 55.03 -28.44 -59.97
C PRO A 1040 56.36 -27.69 -59.77
N THR A 1041 57.39 -28.40 -59.32
CA THR A 1041 58.72 -27.80 -59.10
C THR A 1041 59.30 -27.21 -60.38
N GLY A 1042 59.93 -26.03 -60.27
CA GLY A 1042 60.49 -25.30 -61.40
C GLY A 1042 59.44 -24.61 -62.29
N ARG A 1043 58.25 -24.33 -61.76
CA ARG A 1043 57.24 -23.48 -62.41
C ARG A 1043 57.06 -22.18 -61.64
N SER A 1044 56.68 -21.13 -62.36
CA SER A 1044 56.13 -19.91 -61.76
C SER A 1044 54.99 -19.35 -62.61
N LEU A 1045 54.04 -18.68 -61.95
CA LEU A 1045 53.08 -17.79 -62.58
C LEU A 1045 53.43 -16.36 -62.17
N LYS A 1046 53.44 -15.43 -63.12
CA LYS A 1046 53.87 -14.04 -62.91
C LYS A 1046 52.88 -13.05 -63.50
N MET A 1047 52.78 -11.88 -62.88
CA MET A 1047 52.11 -10.71 -63.43
C MET A 1047 53.13 -9.92 -64.25
N MET A 1048 52.83 -9.67 -65.52
CA MET A 1048 53.76 -9.07 -66.48
C MET A 1048 53.09 -7.92 -67.23
N ASN A 1049 53.86 -6.86 -67.51
CA ASN A 1049 53.55 -5.89 -68.55
C ASN A 1049 54.38 -6.21 -69.79
N TRP A 1050 53.67 -6.51 -70.88
CA TRP A 1050 54.24 -6.80 -72.19
C TRP A 1050 53.50 -6.02 -73.27
N ASP A 1051 54.26 -5.47 -74.22
CA ASP A 1051 53.79 -4.94 -75.49
C ASP A 1051 53.95 -6.03 -76.56
N GLU A 1052 52.82 -6.58 -77.02
CA GLU A 1052 52.74 -7.68 -77.99
C GLU A 1052 53.42 -7.35 -79.35
N THR A 1053 53.74 -6.09 -79.64
CA THR A 1053 54.54 -5.71 -80.82
C THR A 1053 56.04 -5.97 -80.65
N THR A 1054 56.47 -6.38 -79.46
CA THR A 1054 57.87 -6.67 -79.10
C THR A 1054 58.05 -8.13 -78.64
N GLY A 1055 59.27 -8.67 -78.67
CA GLY A 1055 59.53 -10.05 -78.22
C GLY A 1055 59.32 -10.20 -76.70
N LYS A 1056 58.79 -11.36 -76.25
CA LYS A 1056 58.46 -11.63 -74.82
C LYS A 1056 59.59 -11.31 -73.84
N ASN A 1057 60.84 -11.38 -74.27
CA ASN A 1057 62.03 -11.05 -73.50
C ASN A 1057 62.16 -9.55 -73.13
N THR A 1058 61.24 -8.67 -73.58
CA THR A 1058 61.12 -7.27 -73.13
C THR A 1058 60.16 -7.10 -71.96
N ALA A 1059 59.33 -8.11 -71.64
CA ALA A 1059 58.27 -8.01 -70.66
C ALA A 1059 58.80 -7.77 -69.25
N THR A 1060 58.15 -6.89 -68.50
CA THR A 1060 58.54 -6.53 -67.13
C THR A 1060 57.59 -7.13 -66.10
N GLU A 1061 58.14 -7.69 -65.02
CA GLU A 1061 57.37 -8.23 -63.91
C GLU A 1061 56.82 -7.09 -63.04
N VAL A 1062 55.55 -7.17 -62.65
CA VAL A 1062 54.82 -6.11 -61.91
C VAL A 1062 54.07 -6.68 -60.71
N THR A 1063 53.82 -5.85 -59.70
CA THR A 1063 53.16 -6.25 -58.44
C THR A 1063 51.64 -6.09 -58.44
N ALA A 1064 51.11 -5.33 -59.39
CA ALA A 1064 49.68 -5.12 -59.66
C ALA A 1064 49.51 -4.51 -61.07
N ASP A 1065 48.26 -4.39 -61.52
CA ASP A 1065 47.82 -3.82 -62.79
C ASP A 1065 48.56 -4.37 -64.06
N PRO A 1066 48.68 -5.70 -64.22
CA PRO A 1066 49.36 -6.30 -65.37
C PRO A 1066 48.52 -6.29 -66.65
N THR A 1067 49.17 -6.13 -67.82
CA THR A 1067 48.54 -6.44 -69.11
C THR A 1067 48.42 -7.94 -69.34
N HIS A 1068 49.36 -8.73 -68.81
CA HIS A 1068 49.47 -10.17 -69.02
C HIS A 1068 49.73 -10.97 -67.74
N LEU A 1069 49.25 -12.21 -67.70
CA LEU A 1069 49.85 -13.26 -66.87
C LEU A 1069 50.83 -14.08 -67.70
N ALA A 1070 51.93 -14.52 -67.10
CA ALA A 1070 52.93 -15.36 -67.74
C ALA A 1070 53.25 -16.60 -66.91
N TYR A 1071 53.15 -17.78 -67.53
CA TYR A 1071 53.51 -19.07 -66.96
C TYR A 1071 54.88 -19.51 -67.50
N PHE A 1072 55.79 -19.86 -66.59
CA PHE A 1072 57.14 -20.32 -66.90
C PHE A 1072 57.38 -21.74 -66.40
N ASN A 1073 58.15 -22.53 -67.14
CA ASN A 1073 58.61 -23.88 -66.78
C ASN A 1073 60.14 -23.96 -66.92
N ASP A 1074 60.83 -23.37 -65.95
CA ASP A 1074 62.30 -23.36 -65.84
C ASP A 1074 62.88 -24.76 -65.58
N GLY A 1075 62.04 -25.73 -65.21
CA GLY A 1075 62.39 -27.14 -65.07
C GLY A 1075 62.56 -27.90 -66.40
N GLY A 1076 62.22 -27.30 -67.54
CA GLY A 1076 62.49 -27.81 -68.90
C GLY A 1076 61.82 -29.14 -69.29
N THR A 1077 61.02 -29.73 -68.39
CA THR A 1077 60.34 -31.02 -68.59
C THR A 1077 58.83 -30.78 -68.57
N PRO A 1078 58.09 -31.08 -69.66
CA PRO A 1078 56.65 -30.79 -69.70
C PRO A 1078 55.82 -31.76 -68.85
N VAL A 1079 54.72 -31.25 -68.29
CA VAL A 1079 53.59 -32.04 -67.77
C VAL A 1079 52.80 -32.55 -68.98
N ASN A 1080 52.85 -33.85 -69.24
CA ASN A 1080 52.31 -34.43 -70.49
C ASN A 1080 50.77 -34.57 -70.55
N VAL A 1081 50.06 -33.85 -69.67
CA VAL A 1081 48.60 -33.83 -69.55
C VAL A 1081 48.13 -32.38 -69.45
N ASN A 1082 46.97 -32.06 -70.04
CA ASN A 1082 46.33 -30.76 -69.80
C ASN A 1082 45.85 -30.72 -68.34
N TYR A 1083 46.02 -29.57 -67.68
CA TYR A 1083 45.56 -29.35 -66.31
C TYR A 1083 45.09 -27.90 -66.13
N ASN A 1084 44.66 -27.55 -64.93
CA ASN A 1084 44.12 -26.24 -64.63
C ASN A 1084 44.90 -25.61 -63.48
N LEU A 1085 45.12 -24.29 -63.56
CA LEU A 1085 45.48 -23.43 -62.44
C LEU A 1085 44.19 -22.87 -61.82
N PHE A 1086 44.21 -22.65 -60.51
CA PHE A 1086 43.20 -21.88 -59.78
C PHE A 1086 43.89 -20.75 -59.03
N LEU A 1087 43.41 -19.52 -59.24
CA LEU A 1087 43.93 -18.34 -58.58
C LEU A 1087 42.81 -17.38 -58.16
N THR A 1088 43.15 -16.44 -57.30
CA THR A 1088 42.29 -15.31 -56.92
C THR A 1088 42.85 -14.04 -57.55
N VAL A 1089 41.96 -13.16 -58.03
CA VAL A 1089 42.31 -11.75 -58.25
C VAL A 1089 41.68 -10.89 -57.16
N ASN A 1090 42.47 -9.99 -56.60
CA ASN A 1090 42.03 -8.91 -55.73
C ASN A 1090 42.12 -7.59 -56.50
N VAL A 1091 41.19 -6.67 -56.23
CA VAL A 1091 41.18 -5.33 -56.82
C VAL A 1091 40.82 -4.33 -55.74
N ASN A 1092 41.69 -3.35 -55.50
CA ASN A 1092 41.45 -2.32 -54.50
C ASN A 1092 40.58 -1.20 -55.10
N TYR A 1093 39.71 -0.63 -54.28
CA TYR A 1093 38.84 0.48 -54.66
C TYR A 1093 38.46 1.29 -53.41
N LYS A 1094 37.78 2.43 -53.55
CA LYS A 1094 37.58 3.40 -52.45
C LYS A 1094 37.01 2.81 -51.15
N TRP A 1095 36.10 1.84 -51.26
CA TRP A 1095 35.43 1.21 -50.10
C TRP A 1095 35.87 -0.23 -49.82
N GLY A 1096 37.06 -0.63 -50.29
CA GLY A 1096 37.72 -1.86 -49.83
C GLY A 1096 38.41 -2.65 -50.94
N VAL A 1097 38.27 -3.97 -50.87
CA VAL A 1097 38.87 -4.91 -51.83
C VAL A 1097 37.78 -5.79 -52.41
N LEU A 1098 37.73 -5.89 -53.73
CA LEU A 1098 36.93 -6.89 -54.45
C LEU A 1098 37.80 -8.12 -54.71
N SER A 1099 37.29 -9.31 -54.37
CA SER A 1099 37.98 -10.58 -54.61
C SER A 1099 37.13 -11.47 -55.53
N LYS A 1100 37.77 -12.06 -56.54
CA LYS A 1100 37.19 -13.09 -57.40
C LYS A 1100 38.07 -14.35 -57.31
N ASP A 1101 37.63 -15.28 -56.47
CA ASP A 1101 38.32 -16.53 -56.18
C ASP A 1101 38.10 -17.62 -57.24
N ASN A 1102 38.97 -18.63 -57.23
CA ASN A 1102 38.87 -19.85 -58.04
C ASN A 1102 38.77 -19.59 -59.55
N LEU A 1103 39.44 -18.54 -60.05
CA LEU A 1103 39.62 -18.30 -61.48
C LEU A 1103 40.39 -19.48 -62.07
N LYS A 1104 39.69 -20.24 -62.93
CA LYS A 1104 40.22 -21.40 -63.61
C LYS A 1104 40.95 -20.95 -64.89
N VAL A 1105 42.23 -21.31 -65.02
CA VAL A 1105 43.01 -21.12 -66.26
C VAL A 1105 43.52 -22.48 -66.72
N THR A 1106 43.38 -22.83 -67.99
CA THR A 1106 43.90 -24.11 -68.50
C THR A 1106 45.39 -23.98 -68.85
N VAL A 1107 46.15 -25.04 -68.59
CA VAL A 1107 47.50 -25.25 -69.13
C VAL A 1107 47.44 -26.46 -70.05
N GLU A 1108 47.71 -26.26 -71.34
CA GLU A 1108 47.83 -27.31 -72.34
C GLU A 1108 49.23 -27.91 -72.34
N LYS A 1109 49.33 -29.21 -72.63
CA LYS A 1109 50.63 -29.88 -72.76
C LYS A 1109 51.42 -29.39 -73.99
N ALA A 1110 52.74 -29.41 -73.88
CA ALA A 1110 53.65 -29.02 -74.96
C ALA A 1110 53.41 -29.79 -76.28
N GLY A 1111 53.35 -29.06 -77.40
CA GLY A 1111 53.22 -29.62 -78.74
C GLY A 1111 54.42 -30.50 -79.12
N GLY A 1112 54.15 -31.76 -79.47
CA GLY A 1112 55.20 -32.74 -79.86
C GLY A 1112 55.57 -33.76 -78.78
N THR A 1113 54.99 -33.67 -77.58
CA THR A 1113 55.12 -34.71 -76.54
C THR A 1113 54.54 -36.06 -77.01
N PRO A 1114 55.23 -37.20 -76.82
CA PRO A 1114 54.68 -38.51 -77.18
C PRO A 1114 53.38 -38.81 -76.41
N SER A 1115 52.35 -39.27 -77.11
CA SER A 1115 51.12 -39.74 -76.46
C SER A 1115 51.39 -41.07 -75.75
N GLY A 1116 51.58 -41.01 -74.43
CA GLY A 1116 51.67 -42.19 -73.59
C GLY A 1116 50.43 -43.08 -73.74
N LYS A 1117 50.69 -44.36 -74.03
CA LYS A 1117 49.76 -45.49 -73.96
C LYS A 1117 50.34 -46.51 -72.98
#